data_AF-A0A661UXJ8-F1
#
_entry.id   AF-A0A661UXJ8-F1
#
_cell.length_a   1.000
_cell.length_b   1.000
_cell.length_c   1.000
_cell.angle_alpha   90.00
_cell.angle_beta   90.00
_cell.angle_gamma   90.00
#
_symmetry.space_group_name_H-M   'P 1'
#
loop_
_entity.id
_entity.type
_entity.pdbx_description
1 polymer ?
#
loop_
_entity_poly.entity_id
_entity_poly.type
_entity_poly.pdbx_seq_one_letter_code
_entity_poly.pdbx_strand_id
1 'polypeptide(L)'
;MQREKIYVQRIKRLAERINKLKYFNPQPLEASFIYDKIEPIPYETALKSEFKPISIGEEWGELWGSAWFKFKGRIPAEYKEKEVGALIDLNGEGCVWKDGSPWLGLTNKIHWDLRSGKYFVPLFNEAKGGEVVDLLVEAGANGLFGSGQNDYRLQQAEIVCVNNDIIKLDLDLKVLINLFEALEEKSPRRNKIIYRLNEVCNNWNDGKGIKECLEITTDLLSKPANASSLTAYSIGHAHLDLAWLWPMRETRRKGGRTFATALKLLEEYPDYKFGASQPQLYEWIKSDYPQLYSKVKQAIADGKWEVQGAMWVEPDMNLAGGEALIRQCLYGKKFYRDEFGIDVKNLWLPDVFGYSAALPQILKKCGVDIFMTQKISWNETNIYPHHTFNWEGIDGTKILTHFLPTNDYNLANLPSQMITSEKRYAQNDVSDEFLNLYGIGDGGGGPSREHIEMGLRQKNLEGVPKFKYAFAQEFFDKIAQIPAEKLPTWVGELYLELHRGTYTTQSLMKKHNRKLEQKLHNVEFLAVLAGELPKDKIDRIWKDTLLNQFHDILPGSSINWVYKDANKLSAENLKKLEKIETDLIGRFAGIVEENTEKYIVFNSQPWVRDEILKLPAADGQYWIGDGESSKIYTAEDGFVDYNIHVPALGYTCIYIENSDMAIPVKENKFNASAKHLENDLIRVEIDDEGCISSIFDKEEQRETLAEKANLLQLWEDEPNNWGAWDVNHFYRETTPEQAKRISMELELISQFRAIIKQEFTAGNSKIIQRISLMQNSRLIKIENEVDWQEEHKMLRVCAEVQIQTNEASFEIQYGTLKRPTHSNTSWDAAKFEVAAHRFIDLSQPDYGFALLNDCKYGHYVKGNTLDLNLLRSPKDTDKEADQHQHTFTFAYYPHKGSLIESDVLQQAHFLNSPLIIRPITELPEMKNMSYFQVIGDGVKIETIKPAEDGNGIILRLYETAGKSCSVKLEAWKEWQKLIETDLLENDEIEISENTEKTDLLFEPFEIRTFRIVF
;
A
#
# COMPACT_ATOMS: atom_id res chain seq x y z
N MET A 1 -42.91 -8.70 27.76
CA MET A 1 -43.60 -8.69 29.09
C MET A 1 -44.20 -7.32 29.40
N GLN A 2 -45.31 -7.18 30.17
CA GLN A 2 -45.92 -5.86 30.48
C GLN A 2 -44.98 -4.86 31.21
N ARG A 3 -43.92 -5.33 31.90
CA ARG A 3 -42.96 -4.49 32.65
C ARG A 3 -41.52 -4.53 32.11
N GLU A 4 -41.35 -4.98 30.88
CA GLU A 4 -40.03 -5.30 30.32
C GLU A 4 -39.05 -4.12 30.31
N LYS A 5 -39.49 -2.94 29.85
CA LYS A 5 -38.65 -1.74 29.81
C LYS A 5 -38.06 -1.40 31.19
N ILE A 6 -38.84 -1.60 32.25
CA ILE A 6 -38.43 -1.36 33.64
C ILE A 6 -37.35 -2.37 34.06
N TYR A 7 -37.51 -3.66 33.73
CA TYR A 7 -36.52 -4.68 34.03
C TYR A 7 -35.22 -4.46 33.27
N VAL A 8 -35.28 -4.16 31.97
CA VAL A 8 -34.09 -3.86 31.16
C VAL A 8 -33.31 -2.68 31.76
N GLN A 9 -33.99 -1.59 32.11
CA GLN A 9 -33.32 -0.44 32.73
C GLN A 9 -32.70 -0.78 34.08
N ARG A 10 -33.38 -1.59 34.90
CA ARG A 10 -32.86 -2.06 36.20
C ARG A 10 -31.60 -2.91 36.03
N ILE A 11 -31.60 -3.84 35.08
CA ILE A 11 -30.47 -4.74 34.77
C ILE A 11 -29.25 -3.92 34.32
N LYS A 12 -29.42 -2.98 33.39
CA LYS A 12 -28.32 -2.13 32.91
C LYS A 12 -27.67 -1.31 34.03
N ARG A 13 -28.48 -0.68 34.88
CA ARG A 13 -27.99 0.06 36.05
C ARG A 13 -27.23 -0.82 37.05
N LEU A 14 -27.64 -2.07 37.21
CA LEU A 14 -26.90 -3.01 38.05
C LEU A 14 -25.55 -3.36 37.43
N ALA A 15 -25.50 -3.67 36.13
CA ALA A 15 -24.25 -3.98 35.44
C ALA A 15 -23.24 -2.82 35.55
N GLU A 16 -23.69 -1.57 35.37
CA GLU A 16 -22.86 -0.38 35.59
C GLU A 16 -22.29 -0.27 37.02
N ARG A 17 -23.08 -0.68 38.03
CA ARG A 17 -22.61 -0.72 39.43
C ARG A 17 -21.59 -1.83 39.66
N ILE A 18 -21.84 -3.03 39.15
CA ILE A 18 -20.96 -4.20 39.30
C ILE A 18 -19.59 -3.92 38.67
N ASN A 19 -19.55 -3.32 37.48
CA ASN A 19 -18.31 -2.94 36.80
C ASN A 19 -17.38 -2.07 37.67
N LYS A 20 -17.94 -1.19 38.51
CA LYS A 20 -17.16 -0.31 39.40
C LYS A 20 -16.55 -1.03 40.61
N LEU A 21 -16.91 -2.29 40.85
CA LEU A 21 -16.48 -3.07 42.03
C LEU A 21 -15.38 -4.10 41.70
N LYS A 22 -14.89 -4.14 40.46
CA LYS A 22 -13.84 -5.08 40.01
C LYS A 22 -12.53 -4.90 40.76
N TYR A 23 -12.23 -3.64 41.12
CA TYR A 23 -11.04 -3.24 41.85
C TYR A 23 -11.47 -2.55 43.15
N PHE A 24 -10.79 -2.86 44.25
CA PHE A 24 -11.11 -2.31 45.57
C PHE A 24 -9.85 -2.08 46.40
N ASN A 25 -9.98 -1.26 47.45
CA ASN A 25 -8.88 -0.77 48.26
C ASN A 25 -7.77 -0.16 47.37
N PRO A 26 -7.95 1.05 46.83
CA PRO A 26 -6.87 1.72 46.12
C PRO A 26 -5.80 2.23 47.09
N GLN A 27 -4.53 2.06 46.74
CA GLN A 27 -3.38 2.65 47.43
C GLN A 27 -2.46 3.35 46.43
N PRO A 28 -2.09 4.62 46.63
CA PRO A 28 -1.33 5.38 45.65
C PRO A 28 0.08 4.79 45.46
N LEU A 29 0.58 4.83 44.22
CA LEU A 29 1.97 4.58 43.89
C LEU A 29 2.75 5.89 43.85
N GLU A 30 3.99 5.87 44.34
CA GLU A 30 4.94 6.95 44.09
C GLU A 30 5.33 6.92 42.61
N ALA A 31 5.16 8.03 41.90
CA ALA A 31 5.49 8.15 40.50
C ALA A 31 6.64 9.16 40.29
N SER A 32 7.53 8.83 39.37
CA SER A 32 8.58 9.72 38.91
C SER A 32 8.86 9.45 37.43
N PHE A 33 9.36 10.43 36.69
CA PHE A 33 9.56 10.30 35.26
C PHE A 33 10.79 11.05 34.74
N ILE A 34 11.22 10.66 33.54
CA ILE A 34 12.10 11.42 32.66
C ILE A 34 11.39 11.61 31.32
N TYR A 35 11.73 12.67 30.60
CA TYR A 35 11.03 13.05 29.38
C TYR A 35 12.00 13.63 28.35
N ASP A 36 11.78 13.25 27.10
CA ASP A 36 12.36 13.86 25.91
C ASP A 36 11.22 14.30 25.00
N LYS A 37 11.37 15.50 24.43
CA LYS A 37 10.31 16.13 23.64
C LYS A 37 10.06 15.44 22.29
N ILE A 38 11.07 14.76 21.74
CA ILE A 38 11.01 14.27 20.35
C ILE A 38 11.48 12.83 20.27
N GLU A 39 12.64 12.51 20.83
CA GLU A 39 13.29 11.23 20.59
C GLU A 39 12.91 10.18 21.65
N PRO A 40 12.60 8.93 21.25
CA PRO A 40 12.45 7.84 22.20
C PRO A 40 13.73 7.66 23.02
N ILE A 41 13.60 7.70 24.35
CA ILE A 41 14.74 7.52 25.26
C ILE A 41 15.10 6.02 25.28
N PRO A 42 16.34 5.62 24.93
CA PRO A 42 16.75 4.21 24.99
C PRO A 42 16.67 3.65 26.41
N TYR A 43 16.30 2.39 26.56
CA TYR A 43 16.18 1.70 27.86
C TYR A 43 17.42 1.84 28.75
N GLU A 44 18.61 1.63 28.19
CA GLU A 44 19.89 1.73 28.91
C GLU A 44 20.19 3.15 29.41
N THR A 45 19.74 4.16 28.66
CA THR A 45 19.82 5.56 29.08
C THR A 45 18.85 5.80 30.23
N ALA A 46 17.60 5.36 30.10
CA ALA A 46 16.58 5.50 31.12
C ALA A 46 16.99 4.85 32.45
N LEU A 47 17.64 3.69 32.46
CA LEU A 47 18.12 3.07 33.71
C LEU A 47 19.11 3.93 34.49
N LYS A 48 19.94 4.72 33.78
CA LYS A 48 21.01 5.55 34.35
C LYS A 48 20.56 6.99 34.65
N SER A 49 19.41 7.40 34.14
CA SER A 49 18.88 8.75 34.32
C SER A 49 18.28 8.97 35.71
N GLU A 50 18.29 10.23 36.15
CA GLU A 50 17.62 10.69 37.36
C GLU A 50 16.15 11.04 37.06
N PHE A 51 15.22 10.43 37.79
CA PHE A 51 13.78 10.60 37.58
C PHE A 51 13.25 11.70 38.49
N LYS A 52 12.43 12.59 37.94
CA LYS A 52 11.79 13.67 38.69
C LYS A 52 10.43 13.20 39.22
N PRO A 53 10.07 13.48 40.48
CA PRO A 53 8.75 13.14 41.02
C PRO A 53 7.62 13.78 40.21
N ILE A 54 6.47 13.11 40.15
CA ILE A 54 5.24 13.62 39.52
C ILE A 54 4.00 13.18 40.31
N SER A 55 3.02 14.07 40.41
CA SER A 55 1.73 13.82 41.07
C SER A 55 0.61 13.52 40.07
N ILE A 56 -0.44 12.83 40.52
CA ILE A 56 -1.66 12.64 39.71
C ILE A 56 -2.26 14.01 39.34
N GLY A 57 -2.61 14.19 38.07
CA GLY A 57 -3.10 15.43 37.47
C GLY A 57 -2.02 16.34 36.89
N GLU A 58 -0.74 16.12 37.24
CA GLU A 58 0.38 16.86 36.67
C GLU A 58 0.67 16.43 35.24
N GLU A 59 1.16 17.38 34.46
CA GLU A 59 1.54 17.20 33.07
C GLU A 59 2.97 16.67 32.97
N TRP A 60 3.19 15.73 32.06
CA TRP A 60 4.49 15.09 31.85
C TRP A 60 5.03 15.27 30.43
N GLY A 61 4.20 15.61 29.44
CA GLY A 61 4.68 15.72 28.07
C GLY A 61 3.66 16.32 27.10
N GLU A 62 4.15 16.56 25.89
CA GLU A 62 3.37 17.07 24.75
C GLU A 62 3.41 16.07 23.59
N LEU A 63 2.51 16.25 22.62
CA LEU A 63 2.35 15.32 21.49
C LEU A 63 3.71 14.94 20.84
N TRP A 64 3.92 13.64 20.66
CA TRP A 64 5.13 12.99 20.12
C TRP A 64 6.33 12.88 21.06
N GLY A 65 6.23 13.44 22.27
CA GLY A 65 7.22 13.26 23.32
C GLY A 65 7.28 11.82 23.85
N SER A 66 8.41 11.47 24.43
CA SER A 66 8.69 10.15 25.00
C SER A 66 9.09 10.31 26.46
N ALA A 67 8.55 9.45 27.32
CA ALA A 67 8.92 9.43 28.73
C ALA A 67 9.22 8.01 29.22
N TRP A 68 9.95 7.93 30.32
CA TRP A 68 9.99 6.74 31.16
C TRP A 68 9.47 7.09 32.53
N PHE A 69 8.59 6.25 33.07
CA PHE A 69 8.05 6.36 34.42
C PHE A 69 8.59 5.24 35.30
N LYS A 70 8.92 5.57 36.55
CA LYS A 70 9.13 4.62 37.64
C LYS A 70 7.96 4.75 38.62
N PHE A 71 7.26 3.64 38.84
CA PHE A 71 6.21 3.54 39.85
C PHE A 71 6.68 2.65 41.00
N LYS A 72 6.68 3.20 42.22
CA LYS A 72 7.15 2.51 43.42
C LYS A 72 6.08 2.44 44.48
N GLY A 73 6.07 1.33 45.20
CA GLY A 73 5.16 1.13 46.33
C GLY A 73 5.45 -0.15 47.09
N ARG A 74 4.61 -0.44 48.08
CA ARG A 74 4.62 -1.69 48.82
C ARG A 74 3.22 -2.23 48.96
N ILE A 75 3.07 -3.54 48.82
CA ILE A 75 1.79 -4.20 49.03
C ILE A 75 1.41 -4.09 50.52
N PRO A 76 0.25 -3.52 50.88
CA PRO A 76 -0.19 -3.46 52.27
C PRO A 76 -0.37 -4.85 52.89
N ALA A 77 -0.15 -4.98 54.19
CA ALA A 77 -0.36 -6.24 54.91
C ALA A 77 -1.83 -6.74 54.81
N GLU A 78 -2.79 -5.82 54.69
CA GLU A 78 -4.21 -6.11 54.49
C GLU A 78 -4.56 -6.74 53.13
N TYR A 79 -3.58 -6.84 52.21
CA TYR A 79 -3.77 -7.47 50.89
C TYR A 79 -3.30 -8.92 50.86
N LYS A 80 -2.81 -9.44 51.99
CA LYS A 80 -2.42 -10.84 52.13
C LYS A 80 -3.53 -11.77 51.62
N GLU A 81 -3.13 -12.78 50.86
CA GLU A 81 -3.99 -13.80 50.23
C GLU A 81 -4.94 -13.28 49.14
N LYS A 82 -4.80 -12.01 48.71
CA LYS A 82 -5.60 -11.44 47.61
C LYS A 82 -4.78 -11.39 46.32
N GLU A 83 -5.48 -11.43 45.19
CA GLU A 83 -4.92 -11.02 43.91
C GLU A 83 -4.78 -9.50 43.87
N VAL A 84 -3.63 -9.02 43.37
CA VAL A 84 -3.25 -7.62 43.39
C VAL A 84 -2.70 -7.20 42.03
N GLY A 85 -3.10 -6.00 41.59
CA GLY A 85 -2.55 -5.35 40.40
C GLY A 85 -2.36 -3.85 40.59
N ALA A 86 -1.87 -3.16 39.57
CA ALA A 86 -1.78 -1.71 39.51
C ALA A 86 -2.66 -1.14 38.39
N LEU A 87 -3.31 0.00 38.66
CA LEU A 87 -4.01 0.81 37.68
C LEU A 87 -3.15 2.02 37.31
N ILE A 88 -2.74 2.08 36.05
CA ILE A 88 -1.86 3.13 35.51
C ILE A 88 -2.50 3.72 34.27
N ASP A 89 -2.80 5.02 34.31
CA ASP A 89 -3.31 5.77 33.17
C ASP A 89 -2.42 7.00 32.95
N LEU A 90 -1.62 6.94 31.90
CA LEU A 90 -0.68 7.99 31.51
C LEU A 90 -1.33 9.05 30.63
N ASN A 91 -2.62 8.90 30.29
CA ASN A 91 -3.30 9.73 29.30
C ASN A 91 -2.64 9.70 27.91
N GLY A 92 -1.88 8.64 27.63
CA GLY A 92 -1.24 8.33 26.37
C GLY A 92 -0.94 6.82 26.31
N GLU A 93 -0.13 6.41 25.34
CA GLU A 93 0.28 5.02 25.22
C GLU A 93 1.46 4.70 26.15
N GLY A 94 1.57 3.45 26.57
CA GLY A 94 2.71 3.01 27.36
C GLY A 94 3.08 1.53 27.17
N CYS A 95 4.19 1.13 27.75
CA CYS A 95 4.63 -0.24 27.82
C CYS A 95 5.37 -0.49 29.13
N VAL A 96 4.90 -1.45 29.92
CA VAL A 96 5.63 -1.94 31.09
C VAL A 96 6.79 -2.79 30.60
N TRP A 97 7.98 -2.50 31.12
CA TRP A 97 9.20 -3.27 30.84
C TRP A 97 9.55 -4.17 32.02
N LYS A 98 10.04 -5.36 31.70
CA LYS A 98 10.53 -6.34 32.68
C LYS A 98 11.78 -7.02 32.14
N ASP A 99 12.82 -7.08 32.97
CA ASP A 99 14.09 -7.75 32.65
C ASP A 99 14.74 -7.25 31.34
N GLY A 100 14.58 -5.97 31.01
CA GLY A 100 15.14 -5.37 29.80
C GLY A 100 14.36 -5.61 28.51
N SER A 101 13.11 -6.07 28.60
CA SER A 101 12.23 -6.30 27.45
C SER A 101 10.83 -5.69 27.68
N PRO A 102 10.15 -5.23 26.62
CA PRO A 102 8.71 -4.97 26.66
C PRO A 102 7.96 -6.20 27.21
N TRP A 103 6.99 -5.96 28.11
CA TRP A 103 6.25 -7.02 28.79
C TRP A 103 4.73 -6.88 28.64
N LEU A 104 4.19 -5.67 28.77
CA LEU A 104 2.75 -5.44 28.68
C LEU A 104 2.47 -4.02 28.17
N GLY A 105 1.64 -3.88 27.13
CA GLY A 105 1.21 -2.59 26.61
C GLY A 105 0.15 -1.93 27.48
N LEU A 106 0.24 -0.61 27.59
CA LEU A 106 -0.74 0.26 28.20
C LEU A 106 -1.33 1.21 27.16
N THR A 107 -2.62 1.52 27.32
CA THR A 107 -3.38 2.45 26.48
C THR A 107 -4.39 3.16 27.37
N ASN A 108 -4.53 4.47 27.17
CA ASN A 108 -5.43 5.33 27.93
C ASN A 108 -6.90 4.87 27.87
N LYS A 109 -7.71 5.33 28.83
CA LYS A 109 -9.17 5.09 28.79
C LYS A 109 -9.80 5.93 27.69
N ILE A 110 -10.30 5.29 26.63
CA ILE A 110 -10.87 5.98 25.47
C ILE A 110 -12.35 6.34 25.74
N HIS A 111 -12.80 7.51 25.26
CA HIS A 111 -14.12 8.07 25.58
C HIS A 111 -15.32 7.32 24.99
N TRP A 112 -15.19 6.65 23.83
CA TRP A 112 -16.30 5.90 23.22
C TRP A 112 -16.46 4.47 23.77
N ASP A 113 -15.45 3.93 24.43
CA ASP A 113 -15.58 2.74 25.29
C ASP A 113 -14.64 2.85 26.49
N LEU A 114 -15.14 3.38 27.60
CA LEU A 114 -14.40 3.51 28.87
C LEU A 114 -13.88 2.15 29.43
N ARG A 115 -14.22 1.03 28.78
CA ARG A 115 -13.83 -0.34 29.16
C ARG A 115 -12.73 -0.94 28.26
N SER A 116 -12.38 -0.31 27.13
CA SER A 116 -11.44 -0.88 26.13
C SER A 116 -9.96 -0.52 26.35
N GLY A 117 -9.66 0.50 27.17
CA GLY A 117 -8.27 0.87 27.49
C GLY A 117 -7.50 -0.21 28.26
N LYS A 118 -6.19 -0.31 28.04
CA LYS A 118 -5.30 -1.25 28.73
C LYS A 118 -4.54 -0.50 29.82
N TYR A 119 -5.10 -0.45 31.04
CA TYR A 119 -4.53 0.32 32.15
C TYR A 119 -4.28 -0.52 33.41
N PHE A 120 -4.51 -1.83 33.35
CA PHE A 120 -4.30 -2.76 34.46
C PHE A 120 -3.01 -3.57 34.27
N VAL A 121 -2.14 -3.55 35.28
CA VAL A 121 -0.90 -4.32 35.33
C VAL A 121 -1.03 -5.39 36.42
N PRO A 122 -1.01 -6.70 36.09
CA PRO A 122 -1.02 -7.75 37.11
C PRO A 122 0.29 -7.74 37.90
N LEU A 123 0.22 -7.85 39.23
CA LEU A 123 1.40 -7.88 40.10
C LEU A 123 1.58 -9.24 40.76
N PHE A 124 0.59 -9.68 41.52
CA PHE A 124 0.64 -10.92 42.30
C PHE A 124 -0.72 -11.62 42.28
N ASN A 125 -0.74 -12.90 41.93
CA ASN A 125 -1.97 -13.72 41.99
C ASN A 125 -2.43 -13.94 43.44
N GLU A 126 -1.48 -14.01 44.37
CA GLU A 126 -1.72 -14.14 45.80
C GLU A 126 -0.61 -13.36 46.54
N ALA A 127 -0.96 -12.21 47.11
CA ALA A 127 0.00 -11.37 47.81
C ALA A 127 0.33 -11.91 49.21
N LYS A 128 1.57 -11.72 49.66
CA LYS A 128 2.02 -12.04 51.03
C LYS A 128 1.88 -10.86 51.99
N GLY A 129 1.83 -9.64 51.46
CA GLY A 129 1.88 -8.40 52.21
C GLY A 129 3.32 -7.99 52.50
N GLY A 130 3.68 -6.76 52.14
CA GLY A 130 5.02 -6.18 52.27
C GLY A 130 5.91 -6.32 51.03
N GLU A 131 5.47 -7.04 49.99
CA GLU A 131 6.16 -7.11 48.71
C GLU A 131 6.38 -5.72 48.11
N VAL A 132 7.53 -5.53 47.45
CA VAL A 132 7.88 -4.26 46.81
C VAL A 132 7.33 -4.25 45.39
N VAL A 133 6.72 -3.12 45.01
CA VAL A 133 6.33 -2.81 43.64
C VAL A 133 7.37 -1.82 43.10
N ASP A 134 8.02 -2.20 41.99
CA ASP A 134 8.94 -1.35 41.23
C ASP A 134 8.69 -1.60 39.74
N LEU A 135 7.92 -0.72 39.11
CA LEU A 135 7.55 -0.83 37.71
C LEU A 135 8.26 0.25 36.92
N LEU A 136 8.82 -0.15 35.78
CA LEU A 136 9.38 0.75 34.79
C LEU A 136 8.49 0.73 33.55
N VAL A 137 8.02 1.91 33.14
CA VAL A 137 7.04 2.06 32.07
C VAL A 137 7.56 3.06 31.05
N GLU A 138 7.76 2.61 29.82
CA GLU A 138 7.99 3.49 28.68
C GLU A 138 6.66 4.12 28.25
N ALA A 139 6.64 5.42 27.97
CA ALA A 139 5.45 6.18 27.64
C ALA A 139 5.62 6.94 26.31
N GLY A 140 4.56 6.97 25.50
CA GLY A 140 4.44 7.80 24.32
C GLY A 140 3.35 8.84 24.54
N ALA A 141 3.68 10.12 24.30
CA ALA A 141 2.71 11.21 24.34
C ALA A 141 1.92 11.23 23.03
N ASN A 142 1.08 10.21 22.87
CA ASN A 142 0.20 9.99 21.73
C ASN A 142 -0.98 9.15 22.19
N GLY A 143 -2.12 9.29 21.51
CA GLY A 143 -3.23 8.35 21.64
C GLY A 143 -3.04 7.13 20.73
N LEU A 144 -3.97 6.17 20.81
CA LEU A 144 -4.00 5.01 19.91
C LEU A 144 -3.93 5.43 18.43
N PHE A 145 -4.61 6.51 18.06
CA PHE A 145 -4.66 7.07 16.69
C PHE A 145 -3.79 8.33 16.52
N GLY A 146 -2.71 8.47 17.30
CA GLY A 146 -1.74 9.55 17.15
C GLY A 146 -2.16 10.84 17.88
N SER A 147 -3.14 11.58 17.37
CA SER A 147 -3.44 12.96 17.81
C SER A 147 -4.85 13.16 18.37
N GLY A 148 -5.00 14.16 19.25
CA GLY A 148 -6.28 14.51 19.89
C GLY A 148 -6.14 15.49 21.07
N GLN A 149 -4.91 15.70 21.55
CA GLN A 149 -4.59 16.59 22.67
C GLN A 149 -3.09 16.93 22.67
N ASN A 150 -2.74 18.08 23.27
CA ASN A 150 -1.36 18.55 23.39
C ASN A 150 -0.80 18.46 24.82
N ASP A 151 -1.64 18.21 25.82
CA ASP A 151 -1.24 18.13 27.22
C ASP A 151 -1.44 16.68 27.72
N TYR A 152 -0.36 15.98 28.06
CA TYR A 152 -0.41 14.61 28.57
C TYR A 152 -0.16 14.60 30.08
N ARG A 153 -1.08 14.00 30.83
CA ARG A 153 -1.11 14.04 32.31
C ARG A 153 -1.13 12.65 32.93
N LEU A 154 -0.53 12.49 34.10
CA LEU A 154 -0.68 11.25 34.88
C LEU A 154 -2.09 11.22 35.50
N GLN A 155 -2.99 10.39 35.00
CA GLN A 155 -4.40 10.35 35.42
C GLN A 155 -4.65 9.35 36.54
N GLN A 156 -3.88 8.27 36.59
CA GLN A 156 -4.05 7.21 37.60
C GLN A 156 -2.73 6.48 37.86
N ALA A 157 -2.43 6.21 39.13
CA ALA A 157 -1.28 5.39 39.55
C ALA A 157 -1.54 4.82 40.95
N GLU A 158 -2.11 3.61 41.02
CA GLU A 158 -2.48 3.00 42.30
C GLU A 158 -2.43 1.47 42.27
N ILE A 159 -2.14 0.85 43.41
CA ILE A 159 -2.28 -0.59 43.66
C ILE A 159 -3.71 -0.88 44.09
N VAL A 160 -4.30 -1.95 43.56
CA VAL A 160 -5.67 -2.39 43.87
C VAL A 160 -5.74 -3.88 44.13
N CYS A 161 -6.66 -4.30 45.00
CA CYS A 161 -7.09 -5.69 45.07
C CYS A 161 -8.06 -6.01 43.93
N VAL A 162 -7.98 -7.23 43.39
CA VAL A 162 -8.80 -7.70 42.28
C VAL A 162 -9.93 -8.59 42.80
N ASN A 163 -11.15 -8.38 42.31
CA ASN A 163 -12.30 -9.24 42.62
C ASN A 163 -12.74 -10.05 41.41
N ASN A 164 -12.25 -11.29 41.32
CA ASN A 164 -12.50 -12.17 40.16
C ASN A 164 -13.96 -12.59 40.00
N ASP A 165 -14.70 -12.80 41.10
CA ASP A 165 -16.11 -13.15 41.01
C ASP A 165 -16.94 -11.99 40.44
N ILE A 166 -16.58 -10.76 40.78
CA ILE A 166 -17.21 -9.55 40.23
C ILE A 166 -16.86 -9.37 38.76
N ILE A 167 -15.60 -9.57 38.38
CA ILE A 167 -15.16 -9.52 36.98
C ILE A 167 -15.94 -10.56 36.16
N LYS A 168 -16.05 -11.79 36.67
CA LYS A 168 -16.81 -12.86 36.00
C LYS A 168 -18.28 -12.46 35.81
N LEU A 169 -18.93 -11.95 36.86
CA LEU A 169 -20.33 -11.52 36.79
C LEU A 169 -20.52 -10.33 35.84
N ASP A 170 -19.60 -9.37 35.81
CA ASP A 170 -19.62 -8.22 34.89
C ASP A 170 -19.59 -8.69 33.42
N LEU A 171 -18.66 -9.60 33.09
CA LEU A 171 -18.52 -10.18 31.76
C LEU A 171 -19.75 -11.00 31.35
N ASP A 172 -20.28 -11.82 32.27
CA ASP A 172 -21.51 -12.59 32.04
C ASP A 172 -22.71 -11.68 31.74
N LEU A 173 -22.87 -10.61 32.53
CA LEU A 173 -23.91 -9.61 32.32
C LEU A 173 -23.73 -8.88 30.99
N LYS A 174 -22.50 -8.51 30.62
CA LYS A 174 -22.21 -7.86 29.34
C LYS A 174 -22.65 -8.72 28.15
N VAL A 175 -22.29 -10.00 28.13
CA VAL A 175 -22.71 -10.95 27.07
C VAL A 175 -24.23 -11.10 27.05
N LEU A 176 -24.85 -11.38 28.20
CA LEU A 176 -26.29 -11.65 28.26
C LEU A 176 -27.14 -10.41 27.95
N ILE A 177 -26.69 -9.21 28.36
CA ILE A 177 -27.35 -7.95 28.02
C ILE A 177 -27.30 -7.72 26.51
N ASN A 178 -26.11 -7.77 25.93
CA ASN A 178 -25.94 -7.55 24.50
C ASN A 178 -26.70 -8.62 23.67
N LEU A 179 -26.75 -9.86 24.14
CA LEU A 179 -27.53 -10.93 23.53
C LEU A 179 -29.03 -10.61 23.52
N PHE A 180 -29.65 -10.31 24.67
CA PHE A 180 -31.09 -10.08 24.69
C PHE A 180 -31.49 -8.82 23.90
N GLU A 181 -30.59 -7.86 23.73
CA GLU A 181 -30.79 -6.67 22.88
C GLU A 181 -30.75 -7.00 21.39
N ALA A 182 -29.94 -7.98 20.99
CA ALA A 182 -29.82 -8.43 19.60
C ALA A 182 -30.91 -9.43 19.17
N LEU A 183 -31.49 -10.16 20.12
CA LEU A 183 -32.53 -11.15 19.85
C LEU A 183 -33.88 -10.48 19.52
N GLU A 184 -34.70 -11.20 18.75
CA GLU A 184 -36.06 -10.76 18.41
C GLU A 184 -36.89 -10.48 19.67
N GLU A 185 -37.63 -9.36 19.68
CA GLU A 185 -38.31 -8.80 20.85
C GLU A 185 -39.23 -9.82 21.55
N LYS A 186 -39.91 -10.67 20.77
CA LYS A 186 -40.87 -11.66 21.27
C LYS A 186 -40.31 -13.08 21.40
N SER A 187 -39.02 -13.30 21.15
CA SER A 187 -38.44 -14.64 21.25
C SER A 187 -38.50 -15.19 22.69
N PRO A 188 -38.76 -16.50 22.90
CA PRO A 188 -38.73 -17.09 24.23
C PRO A 188 -37.38 -16.95 24.93
N ARG A 189 -36.28 -17.07 24.17
CA ARG A 189 -34.91 -16.93 24.69
C ARG A 189 -34.67 -15.55 25.30
N ARG A 190 -34.99 -14.49 24.58
CA ARG A 190 -34.87 -13.10 25.06
C ARG A 190 -35.66 -12.87 26.36
N ASN A 191 -36.92 -13.30 26.39
CA ASN A 191 -37.77 -13.13 27.57
C ASN A 191 -37.23 -13.88 28.80
N LYS A 192 -36.71 -15.11 28.61
CA LYS A 192 -36.07 -15.89 29.68
C LYS A 192 -34.82 -15.19 30.20
N ILE A 193 -33.95 -14.67 29.33
CA ILE A 193 -32.75 -13.93 29.75
C ILE A 193 -33.15 -12.72 30.61
N ILE A 194 -34.06 -11.85 30.14
CA ILE A 194 -34.47 -10.66 30.89
C ILE A 194 -35.07 -11.03 32.25
N TYR A 195 -35.93 -12.05 32.31
CA TYR A 195 -36.52 -12.52 33.56
C TYR A 195 -35.44 -12.97 34.57
N ARG A 196 -34.53 -13.84 34.12
CA ARG A 196 -33.47 -14.42 34.96
C ARG A 196 -32.44 -13.36 35.38
N LEU A 197 -32.09 -12.41 34.51
CA LEU A 197 -31.24 -11.27 34.87
C LEU A 197 -31.91 -10.32 35.87
N ASN A 198 -33.25 -10.20 35.85
CA ASN A 198 -33.95 -9.49 36.91
C ASN A 198 -33.89 -10.26 38.25
N GLU A 199 -33.78 -11.59 38.25
CA GLU A 199 -33.47 -12.37 39.46
C GLU A 199 -32.05 -12.09 39.98
N VAL A 200 -31.06 -11.89 39.09
CA VAL A 200 -29.73 -11.39 39.49
C VAL A 200 -29.87 -10.06 40.24
N CYS A 201 -30.71 -9.14 39.75
CA CYS A 201 -30.99 -7.88 40.46
C CYS A 201 -31.70 -8.05 41.81
N ASN A 202 -32.41 -9.16 42.04
CA ASN A 202 -33.06 -9.44 43.31
C ASN A 202 -32.08 -10.04 44.33
N ASN A 203 -31.14 -10.85 43.87
CA ASN A 203 -30.14 -11.51 44.72
C ASN A 203 -28.96 -10.59 45.05
N TRP A 204 -28.66 -9.61 44.20
CA TRP A 204 -27.57 -8.68 44.43
C TRP A 204 -27.84 -7.72 45.61
N ASN A 205 -27.02 -7.82 46.66
CA ASN A 205 -27.06 -6.94 47.83
C ASN A 205 -25.65 -6.45 48.18
N ASP A 206 -25.10 -5.56 47.34
CA ASP A 206 -23.79 -4.91 47.51
C ASP A 206 -22.65 -5.92 47.77
N GLY A 207 -22.55 -6.93 46.90
CA GLY A 207 -21.55 -8.00 46.97
C GLY A 207 -22.05 -9.29 47.63
N LYS A 208 -23.09 -9.23 48.47
CA LYS A 208 -23.77 -10.44 48.97
C LYS A 208 -24.67 -11.02 47.89
N GLY A 209 -24.76 -12.35 47.82
CA GLY A 209 -25.55 -13.06 46.81
C GLY A 209 -24.82 -13.34 45.48
N ILE A 210 -23.49 -13.12 45.43
CA ILE A 210 -22.71 -13.25 44.19
C ILE A 210 -22.70 -14.68 43.64
N LYS A 211 -22.70 -15.69 44.53
CA LYS A 211 -22.74 -17.09 44.13
C LYS A 211 -24.03 -17.41 43.38
N GLU A 212 -25.17 -16.98 43.94
CA GLU A 212 -26.49 -17.13 43.35
C GLU A 212 -26.60 -16.36 42.02
N CYS A 213 -26.03 -15.16 41.96
CA CYS A 213 -25.96 -14.38 40.72
C CYS A 213 -25.18 -15.12 39.62
N LEU A 214 -24.01 -15.69 39.96
CA LEU A 214 -23.17 -16.44 39.04
C LEU A 214 -23.82 -17.78 38.62
N GLU A 215 -24.53 -18.45 39.51
CA GLU A 215 -25.30 -19.66 39.17
C GLU A 215 -26.38 -19.34 38.13
N ILE A 216 -27.09 -18.22 38.29
CA ILE A 216 -28.11 -17.76 37.33
C ILE A 216 -27.49 -17.44 35.97
N THR A 217 -26.39 -16.67 35.94
CA THR A 217 -25.76 -16.31 34.66
C THR A 217 -25.11 -17.51 33.98
N THR A 218 -24.51 -18.42 34.74
CA THR A 218 -23.93 -19.67 34.21
C THR A 218 -25.01 -20.55 33.59
N ASP A 219 -26.18 -20.71 34.23
CA ASP A 219 -27.30 -21.47 33.66
C ASP A 219 -27.79 -20.85 32.34
N LEU A 220 -27.88 -19.52 32.26
CA LEU A 220 -28.24 -18.82 31.03
C LEU A 220 -27.21 -19.04 29.92
N LEU A 221 -25.92 -18.93 30.23
CA LEU A 221 -24.83 -19.09 29.26
C LEU A 221 -24.64 -20.55 28.81
N SER A 222 -25.07 -21.52 29.60
CA SER A 222 -24.91 -22.95 29.30
C SER A 222 -25.85 -23.50 28.22
N LYS A 223 -26.85 -22.72 27.77
CA LYS A 223 -27.80 -23.20 26.76
C LYS A 223 -27.12 -23.28 25.39
N PRO A 224 -27.16 -24.43 24.69
CA PRO A 224 -26.39 -24.65 23.46
C PRO A 224 -26.89 -23.81 22.28
N ALA A 225 -25.99 -23.47 21.35
CA ALA A 225 -26.35 -22.85 20.09
C ALA A 225 -27.33 -23.73 19.29
N ASN A 226 -28.09 -23.11 18.38
CA ASN A 226 -29.00 -23.86 17.52
C ASN A 226 -28.21 -24.85 16.64
N ALA A 227 -28.82 -25.98 16.29
CA ALA A 227 -28.15 -27.00 15.49
C ALA A 227 -27.68 -26.44 14.12
N SER A 228 -28.47 -25.54 13.54
CA SER A 228 -28.20 -24.87 12.27
C SER A 228 -27.32 -23.61 12.38
N SER A 229 -26.83 -23.26 13.58
CA SER A 229 -25.94 -22.11 13.73
C SER A 229 -24.56 -22.41 13.14
N LEU A 230 -24.03 -21.42 12.42
CA LEU A 230 -22.69 -21.44 11.85
C LEU A 230 -21.62 -21.42 12.94
N THR A 231 -20.37 -21.70 12.56
CA THR A 231 -19.21 -21.55 13.44
C THR A 231 -18.31 -20.42 12.96
N ALA A 232 -18.11 -19.43 13.82
CA ALA A 232 -17.11 -18.38 13.63
C ALA A 232 -15.72 -18.91 13.99
N TYR A 233 -14.83 -18.98 13.00
CA TYR A 233 -13.40 -19.23 13.17
C TYR A 233 -12.74 -17.91 13.54
N SER A 234 -12.30 -17.81 14.78
CA SER A 234 -11.94 -16.55 15.39
C SER A 234 -10.46 -16.51 15.72
N ILE A 235 -9.77 -15.51 15.17
CA ILE A 235 -8.36 -15.24 15.44
C ILE A 235 -8.17 -13.85 16.03
N GLY A 236 -7.33 -13.77 17.05
CA GLY A 236 -6.87 -12.49 17.58
C GLY A 236 -5.99 -11.80 16.55
N HIS A 237 -6.32 -10.56 16.23
CA HIS A 237 -5.65 -9.78 15.21
C HIS A 237 -5.27 -8.40 15.76
N ALA A 238 -4.14 -7.88 15.28
CA ALA A 238 -3.71 -6.52 15.55
C ALA A 238 -3.22 -5.91 14.25
N HIS A 239 -4.13 -5.35 13.46
CA HIS A 239 -3.74 -4.50 12.35
C HIS A 239 -2.92 -3.33 12.91
N LEU A 240 -1.73 -3.11 12.38
CA LEU A 240 -0.85 -2.04 12.82
C LEU A 240 -0.27 -1.34 11.61
N ASP A 241 -0.71 -0.10 11.41
CA ASP A 241 -0.20 0.71 10.32
C ASP A 241 1.27 1.03 10.54
N LEU A 242 2.09 0.74 9.52
CA LEU A 242 3.54 0.97 9.63
C LEU A 242 3.86 2.46 9.72
N ALA A 243 3.00 3.29 9.13
CA ALA A 243 2.89 4.71 9.34
C ALA A 243 1.49 5.15 8.89
N TRP A 244 0.86 6.03 9.66
CA TRP A 244 -0.45 6.60 9.32
C TRP A 244 -0.62 7.97 9.99
N LEU A 245 -1.28 7.99 11.16
CA LEU A 245 -1.43 9.16 12.02
C LEU A 245 -0.27 9.33 13.01
N TRP A 246 0.79 8.53 12.86
CA TRP A 246 2.04 8.58 13.60
C TRP A 246 3.24 8.27 12.69
N PRO A 247 4.44 8.77 13.04
CA PRO A 247 5.66 8.47 12.29
C PRO A 247 6.10 7.01 12.48
N MET A 248 6.88 6.48 11.52
CA MET A 248 7.40 5.10 11.55
C MET A 248 8.15 4.76 12.85
N ARG A 249 8.86 5.73 13.44
CA ARG A 249 9.57 5.55 14.72
C ARG A 249 8.64 5.12 15.86
N GLU A 250 7.39 5.57 15.82
CA GLU A 250 6.40 5.25 16.85
C GLU A 250 5.81 3.85 16.61
N THR A 251 5.64 3.43 15.36
CA THR A 251 5.20 2.06 15.02
C THR A 251 6.15 1.02 15.62
N ARG A 252 7.47 1.25 15.60
CA ARG A 252 8.45 0.32 16.20
C ARG A 252 8.12 0.06 17.67
N ARG A 253 7.79 1.12 18.44
CA ARG A 253 7.35 1.03 19.84
C ARG A 253 5.97 0.39 19.99
N LYS A 254 5.03 0.75 19.10
CA LYS A 254 3.70 0.13 19.03
C LYS A 254 3.77 -1.37 18.77
N GLY A 255 4.68 -1.82 17.91
CA GLY A 255 4.96 -3.22 17.65
C GLY A 255 5.43 -3.94 18.91
N GLY A 256 6.40 -3.35 19.62
CA GLY A 256 6.94 -3.91 20.87
C GLY A 256 5.85 -4.15 21.91
N ARG A 257 5.02 -3.15 22.20
CA ARG A 257 3.94 -3.27 23.18
C ARG A 257 2.79 -4.17 22.73
N THR A 258 2.49 -4.22 21.43
CA THR A 258 1.46 -5.11 20.86
C THR A 258 1.87 -6.57 20.98
N PHE A 259 3.08 -6.91 20.53
CA PHE A 259 3.58 -8.28 20.57
C PHE A 259 3.78 -8.78 21.99
N ALA A 260 4.28 -7.94 22.90
CA ALA A 260 4.41 -8.28 24.31
C ALA A 260 3.04 -8.58 24.94
N THR A 261 2.03 -7.77 24.65
CA THR A 261 0.66 -7.98 25.15
C THR A 261 0.05 -9.28 24.60
N ALA A 262 0.22 -9.56 23.30
CA ALA A 262 -0.27 -10.78 22.68
C ALA A 262 0.37 -12.03 23.32
N LEU A 263 1.69 -12.01 23.55
CA LEU A 263 2.39 -13.10 24.26
C LEU A 263 1.87 -13.29 25.68
N LYS A 264 1.67 -12.20 26.43
CA LYS A 264 1.10 -12.27 27.78
C LYS A 264 -0.27 -12.96 27.78
N LEU A 265 -1.12 -12.66 26.80
CA LEU A 265 -2.44 -13.30 26.66
C LEU A 265 -2.32 -14.78 26.26
N LEU A 266 -1.35 -15.17 25.44
CA LEU A 266 -1.08 -16.58 25.10
C LEU A 266 -0.61 -17.39 26.30
N GLU A 267 0.04 -16.76 27.30
CA GLU A 267 0.37 -17.41 28.57
C GLU A 267 -0.88 -17.64 29.44
N GLU A 268 -1.82 -16.70 29.41
CA GLU A 268 -3.00 -16.69 30.29
C GLU A 268 -4.16 -17.53 29.74
N TYR A 269 -4.29 -17.62 28.41
CA TYR A 269 -5.39 -18.27 27.73
C TYR A 269 -4.87 -19.34 26.75
N PRO A 270 -4.85 -20.64 27.13
CA PRO A 270 -4.27 -21.70 26.31
C PRO A 270 -4.94 -21.92 24.94
N ASP A 271 -6.26 -21.66 24.84
CA ASP A 271 -7.03 -21.79 23.60
C ASP A 271 -6.85 -20.59 22.65
N TYR A 272 -6.35 -19.46 23.15
CA TYR A 272 -6.22 -18.21 22.39
C TYR A 272 -5.22 -18.37 21.24
N LYS A 273 -5.57 -17.83 20.07
CA LYS A 273 -4.73 -17.78 18.88
C LYS A 273 -4.53 -16.32 18.47
N PHE A 274 -3.31 -15.97 18.08
CA PHE A 274 -2.96 -14.64 17.59
C PHE A 274 -2.30 -14.73 16.21
N GLY A 275 -2.58 -13.78 15.34
CA GLY A 275 -1.97 -13.65 14.02
C GLY A 275 -1.48 -12.23 13.74
N ALA A 276 -0.37 -12.13 13.02
CA ALA A 276 0.17 -10.85 12.52
C ALA A 276 0.83 -11.01 11.14
N SER A 277 0.64 -10.01 10.28
CA SER A 277 0.75 -10.10 8.82
C SER A 277 2.03 -9.55 8.18
N GLN A 278 2.74 -8.63 8.82
CA GLN A 278 3.77 -7.82 8.14
C GLN A 278 5.21 -8.23 8.54
N PRO A 279 5.99 -8.89 7.67
CA PRO A 279 7.43 -9.17 7.84
C PRO A 279 8.26 -7.96 8.26
N GLN A 280 8.01 -6.76 7.72
CA GLN A 280 8.70 -5.53 8.10
C GLN A 280 8.59 -5.23 9.62
N LEU A 281 7.44 -5.53 10.23
CA LEU A 281 7.24 -5.37 11.67
C LEU A 281 8.10 -6.37 12.44
N TYR A 282 8.13 -7.64 12.02
CA TYR A 282 9.00 -8.65 12.63
C TYR A 282 10.49 -8.28 12.50
N GLU A 283 10.91 -7.71 11.36
CA GLU A 283 12.28 -7.22 11.17
C GLU A 283 12.63 -6.11 12.18
N TRP A 284 11.71 -5.15 12.40
CA TRP A 284 11.89 -4.12 13.43
C TRP A 284 11.93 -4.70 14.84
N ILE A 285 11.03 -5.63 15.19
CA ILE A 285 11.06 -6.27 16.53
C ILE A 285 12.33 -7.09 16.73
N LYS A 286 12.81 -7.79 15.70
CA LYS A 286 14.09 -8.53 15.73
C LYS A 286 15.26 -7.61 16.03
N SER A 287 15.30 -6.44 15.39
CA SER A 287 16.34 -5.43 15.59
C SER A 287 16.25 -4.76 16.96
N ASP A 288 15.06 -4.33 17.35
CA ASP A 288 14.87 -3.38 18.45
C ASP A 288 14.64 -4.07 19.80
N TYR A 289 14.00 -5.24 19.76
CA TYR A 289 13.60 -6.01 20.93
C TYR A 289 13.95 -7.50 20.75
N PRO A 290 15.24 -7.87 20.64
CA PRO A 290 15.66 -9.24 20.32
C PRO A 290 15.17 -10.29 21.33
N GLN A 291 15.04 -9.93 22.61
CA GLN A 291 14.47 -10.82 23.64
C GLN A 291 12.96 -11.04 23.48
N LEU A 292 12.23 -10.02 23.03
CA LEU A 292 10.81 -10.17 22.71
C LEU A 292 10.64 -11.03 21.45
N TYR A 293 11.46 -10.78 20.44
CA TYR A 293 11.46 -11.54 19.19
C TYR A 293 11.69 -13.04 19.41
N SER A 294 12.61 -13.43 20.31
CA SER A 294 12.85 -14.85 20.61
C SER A 294 11.61 -15.53 21.21
N LYS A 295 10.84 -14.83 22.06
CA LYS A 295 9.57 -15.33 22.60
C LYS A 295 8.50 -15.46 21.52
N VAL A 296 8.44 -14.50 20.58
CA VAL A 296 7.54 -14.59 19.41
C VAL A 296 7.88 -15.82 18.57
N LYS A 297 9.16 -16.02 18.24
CA LYS A 297 9.63 -17.18 17.49
C LYS A 297 9.29 -18.50 18.19
N GLN A 298 9.40 -18.56 19.52
CA GLN A 298 8.98 -19.72 20.29
C GLN A 298 7.45 -19.93 20.24
N ALA A 299 6.64 -18.87 20.36
CA ALA A 299 5.19 -18.97 20.28
C ALA A 299 4.70 -19.45 18.89
N ILE A 300 5.40 -19.07 17.83
CA ILE A 300 5.18 -19.58 16.47
C ILE A 300 5.50 -21.08 16.41
N ALA A 301 6.68 -21.48 16.89
CA ALA A 301 7.09 -22.89 16.93
C ALA A 301 6.15 -23.76 17.78
N ASP A 302 5.58 -23.20 18.85
CA ASP A 302 4.60 -23.87 19.72
C ASP A 302 3.18 -23.96 19.12
N GLY A 303 2.94 -23.42 17.92
CA GLY A 303 1.63 -23.43 17.29
C GLY A 303 0.59 -22.58 18.02
N LYS A 304 1.02 -21.46 18.64
CA LYS A 304 0.17 -20.49 19.34
C LYS A 304 0.01 -19.16 18.59
N TRP A 305 0.99 -18.85 17.73
CA TRP A 305 1.05 -17.64 16.93
C TRP A 305 1.14 -17.98 15.45
N GLU A 306 0.29 -17.36 14.63
CA GLU A 306 0.28 -17.50 13.16
C GLU A 306 0.99 -16.32 12.49
N VAL A 307 1.92 -16.61 11.58
CA VAL A 307 2.38 -15.63 10.61
C VAL A 307 1.41 -15.62 9.44
N GLN A 308 0.92 -14.44 9.09
CA GLN A 308 -0.11 -14.24 8.06
C GLN A 308 0.47 -13.36 6.95
N GLY A 309 -0.16 -13.29 5.78
CA GLY A 309 0.19 -12.29 4.76
C GLY A 309 1.52 -12.56 4.04
N ALA A 310 1.45 -13.09 2.83
CA ALA A 310 2.63 -13.40 2.01
C ALA A 310 3.56 -12.22 1.63
N MET A 311 3.13 -10.97 1.82
CA MET A 311 3.85 -9.77 1.34
C MET A 311 4.71 -9.12 2.42
N TRP A 312 5.75 -8.37 2.04
CA TRP A 312 6.70 -7.71 2.95
C TRP A 312 6.04 -6.68 3.87
N VAL A 313 5.09 -5.93 3.32
CA VAL A 313 4.14 -5.09 4.06
C VAL A 313 2.71 -5.41 3.59
N GLU A 314 1.71 -4.62 4.02
CA GLU A 314 0.39 -4.61 3.39
C GLU A 314 0.34 -3.45 2.38
N PRO A 315 0.79 -3.64 1.11
CA PRO A 315 0.99 -2.55 0.17
C PRO A 315 -0.32 -2.08 -0.46
N ASP A 316 -0.30 -0.89 -1.04
CA ASP A 316 -1.31 -0.51 -2.02
C ASP A 316 -1.21 -1.39 -3.27
N MET A 317 -2.36 -1.82 -3.78
CA MET A 317 -2.47 -2.84 -4.82
C MET A 317 -2.88 -2.27 -6.19
N ASN A 318 -3.03 -0.95 -6.29
CA ASN A 318 -3.33 -0.24 -7.53
C ASN A 318 -2.11 0.51 -8.06
N LEU A 319 -1.37 1.20 -7.19
CA LEU A 319 -0.31 2.14 -7.55
C LEU A 319 1.07 1.49 -7.66
N ALA A 320 1.34 0.43 -6.88
CA ALA A 320 2.61 -0.29 -6.95
C ALA A 320 2.77 -1.04 -8.28
N GLY A 321 3.98 -1.01 -8.86
CA GLY A 321 4.29 -1.71 -10.10
C GLY A 321 4.19 -3.24 -9.97
N GLY A 322 3.96 -3.92 -11.10
CA GLY A 322 3.82 -5.39 -11.12
C GLY A 322 5.04 -6.12 -10.55
N GLU A 323 6.25 -5.69 -10.94
CA GLU A 323 7.49 -6.25 -10.41
C GLU A 323 7.61 -6.01 -8.90
N ALA A 324 7.22 -4.82 -8.41
CA ALA A 324 7.25 -4.50 -6.99
C ALA A 324 6.29 -5.39 -6.19
N LEU A 325 5.09 -5.69 -6.70
CA LEU A 325 4.17 -6.65 -6.07
C LEU A 325 4.74 -8.06 -5.99
N ILE A 326 5.52 -8.48 -6.99
CA ILE A 326 6.26 -9.74 -6.90
C ILE A 326 7.36 -9.66 -5.85
N ARG A 327 8.09 -8.54 -5.76
CA ARG A 327 9.08 -8.32 -4.69
C ARG A 327 8.45 -8.31 -3.30
N GLN A 328 7.24 -7.80 -3.13
CA GLN A 328 6.48 -7.90 -1.89
C GLN A 328 6.35 -9.37 -1.46
N CYS A 329 5.90 -10.25 -2.35
CA CYS A 329 5.81 -11.69 -2.08
C CYS A 329 7.19 -12.32 -1.85
N LEU A 330 8.19 -11.98 -2.67
CA LEU A 330 9.54 -12.54 -2.59
C LEU A 330 10.18 -12.27 -1.23
N TYR A 331 10.28 -11.01 -0.83
CA TYR A 331 10.88 -10.65 0.45
C TYR A 331 10.02 -11.10 1.64
N GLY A 332 8.69 -11.05 1.51
CA GLY A 332 7.78 -11.47 2.58
C GLY A 332 7.86 -12.97 2.88
N LYS A 333 7.64 -13.82 1.87
CA LYS A 333 7.73 -15.28 2.01
C LYS A 333 9.14 -15.74 2.33
N LYS A 334 10.18 -15.10 1.75
CA LYS A 334 11.56 -15.39 2.10
C LYS A 334 11.84 -15.14 3.58
N PHE A 335 11.37 -14.01 4.13
CA PHE A 335 11.54 -13.73 5.56
C PHE A 335 10.90 -14.80 6.44
N TYR A 336 9.66 -15.22 6.15
CA TYR A 336 9.00 -16.28 6.92
C TYR A 336 9.67 -17.65 6.80
N ARG A 337 10.18 -17.99 5.61
CA ARG A 337 10.94 -19.21 5.40
C ARG A 337 12.25 -19.18 6.19
N ASP A 338 13.02 -18.11 6.07
CA ASP A 338 14.35 -17.98 6.67
C ASP A 338 14.26 -17.88 8.21
N GLU A 339 13.29 -17.14 8.74
CA GLU A 339 13.17 -16.92 10.18
C GLU A 339 12.37 -18.00 10.92
N PHE A 340 11.33 -18.56 10.28
CA PHE A 340 10.36 -19.44 10.95
C PHE A 340 10.19 -20.82 10.29
N GLY A 341 10.76 -21.05 9.10
CA GLY A 341 10.58 -22.29 8.35
C GLY A 341 9.16 -22.47 7.80
N ILE A 342 8.40 -21.39 7.63
CA ILE A 342 6.99 -21.40 7.22
C ILE A 342 6.86 -20.79 5.82
N ASP A 343 6.13 -21.49 4.94
CA ASP A 343 5.71 -20.96 3.64
C ASP A 343 4.22 -20.60 3.68
N VAL A 344 3.92 -19.30 3.80
CA VAL A 344 2.54 -18.80 3.90
C VAL A 344 1.84 -18.90 2.55
N LYS A 345 0.63 -19.46 2.52
CA LYS A 345 -0.19 -19.69 1.30
C LYS A 345 -1.34 -18.70 1.11
N ASN A 346 -1.56 -17.81 2.08
CA ASN A 346 -2.61 -16.80 2.03
C ASN A 346 -2.03 -15.37 1.97
N LEU A 347 -2.74 -14.48 1.27
CA LEU A 347 -2.55 -13.04 1.35
C LEU A 347 -3.61 -12.44 2.27
N TRP A 348 -3.16 -11.53 3.13
CA TRP A 348 -3.93 -10.92 4.20
C TRP A 348 -3.84 -9.40 4.06
N LEU A 349 -4.87 -8.76 3.51
CA LEU A 349 -4.92 -7.30 3.28
C LEU A 349 -6.29 -6.74 3.71
N PRO A 350 -6.55 -6.61 5.02
CA PRO A 350 -7.86 -6.16 5.50
C PRO A 350 -8.16 -4.71 5.07
N ASP A 351 -7.17 -3.81 5.03
CA ASP A 351 -7.41 -2.36 4.93
C ASP A 351 -7.01 -1.69 3.60
N VAL A 352 -6.57 -2.45 2.59
CA VAL A 352 -6.06 -1.87 1.33
C VAL A 352 -7.16 -1.30 0.41
N PHE A 353 -6.86 -0.19 -0.27
CA PHE A 353 -7.82 0.62 -1.02
C PHE A 353 -8.05 0.14 -2.47
N GLY A 354 -8.64 -1.05 -2.61
CA GLY A 354 -9.02 -1.65 -3.90
C GLY A 354 -7.93 -2.55 -4.50
N TYR A 355 -8.30 -3.37 -5.49
CA TYR A 355 -7.42 -4.44 -6.00
C TYR A 355 -7.47 -4.58 -7.53
N SER A 356 -6.29 -4.50 -8.15
CA SER A 356 -6.06 -4.68 -9.59
C SER A 356 -6.45 -6.06 -10.11
N ALA A 357 -6.94 -6.12 -11.34
CA ALA A 357 -7.33 -7.37 -12.02
C ALA A 357 -6.15 -8.29 -12.39
N ALA A 358 -4.91 -7.84 -12.26
CA ALA A 358 -3.71 -8.65 -12.52
C ALA A 358 -3.31 -9.56 -11.35
N LEU A 359 -3.86 -9.29 -10.16
CA LEU A 359 -3.42 -9.90 -8.91
C LEU A 359 -3.63 -11.40 -8.82
N PRO A 360 -4.75 -12.01 -9.30
CA PRO A 360 -4.93 -13.45 -9.23
C PRO A 360 -3.75 -14.24 -9.80
N GLN A 361 -3.24 -13.83 -10.97
CA GLN A 361 -2.08 -14.47 -11.60
C GLN A 361 -0.79 -14.25 -10.79
N ILE A 362 -0.51 -13.01 -10.39
CA ILE A 362 0.68 -12.66 -9.61
C ILE A 362 0.72 -13.48 -8.32
N LEU A 363 -0.40 -13.54 -7.59
CA LEU A 363 -0.50 -14.26 -6.33
C LEU A 363 -0.35 -15.76 -6.54
N LYS A 364 -1.08 -16.33 -7.50
CA LYS A 364 -1.02 -17.76 -7.81
C LYS A 364 0.40 -18.20 -8.15
N LYS A 365 1.08 -17.47 -9.04
CA LYS A 365 2.46 -17.75 -9.44
C LYS A 365 3.51 -17.32 -8.39
N CYS A 366 3.11 -16.69 -7.29
CA CYS A 366 3.92 -16.53 -6.07
C CYS A 366 3.63 -17.63 -5.02
N GLY A 367 2.86 -18.66 -5.37
CA GLY A 367 2.44 -19.72 -4.45
C GLY A 367 1.52 -19.20 -3.34
N VAL A 368 0.62 -18.27 -3.68
CA VAL A 368 -0.43 -17.73 -2.82
C VAL A 368 -1.78 -18.03 -3.48
N ASP A 369 -2.51 -18.96 -2.88
CA ASP A 369 -3.74 -19.51 -3.47
C ASP A 369 -5.01 -18.87 -2.94
N ILE A 370 -4.89 -18.13 -1.83
CA ILE A 370 -6.02 -17.63 -1.05
C ILE A 370 -5.80 -16.16 -0.73
N PHE A 371 -6.82 -15.34 -0.97
CA PHE A 371 -6.82 -13.92 -0.68
C PHE A 371 -7.92 -13.54 0.32
N MET A 372 -7.56 -12.78 1.35
CA MET A 372 -8.51 -12.24 2.32
C MET A 372 -8.42 -10.72 2.40
N THR A 373 -9.58 -10.07 2.36
CA THR A 373 -9.71 -8.63 2.57
C THR A 373 -11.03 -8.26 3.26
N GLN A 374 -11.14 -7.01 3.72
CA GLN A 374 -12.35 -6.44 4.32
C GLN A 374 -12.77 -5.12 3.67
N LYS A 375 -11.84 -4.27 3.20
CA LYS A 375 -12.13 -2.88 2.80
C LYS A 375 -13.20 -2.74 1.72
N ILE A 376 -13.34 -3.73 0.84
CA ILE A 376 -14.39 -3.77 -0.21
C ILE A 376 -15.82 -3.69 0.36
N SER A 377 -16.01 -4.08 1.63
CA SER A 377 -17.30 -3.94 2.31
C SER A 377 -17.72 -2.49 2.59
N TRP A 378 -16.82 -1.52 2.38
CA TRP A 378 -17.05 -0.08 2.62
C TRP A 378 -17.47 0.70 1.37
N ASN A 379 -17.77 0.01 0.27
CA ASN A 379 -18.31 0.65 -0.92
C ASN A 379 -19.50 1.58 -0.59
N GLU A 380 -19.45 2.80 -1.12
CA GLU A 380 -20.49 3.81 -0.86
C GLU A 380 -21.85 3.42 -1.44
N THR A 381 -21.87 2.78 -2.60
CA THR A 381 -23.11 2.53 -3.37
C THR A 381 -23.42 1.05 -3.50
N ASN A 382 -22.48 0.25 -4.01
CA ASN A 382 -22.75 -1.14 -4.35
C ASN A 382 -22.18 -2.12 -3.33
N ILE A 383 -23.05 -2.97 -2.78
CA ILE A 383 -22.66 -4.06 -1.89
C ILE A 383 -22.19 -5.24 -2.75
N TYR A 384 -20.96 -5.71 -2.51
CA TYR A 384 -20.47 -6.94 -3.15
C TYR A 384 -21.32 -8.15 -2.72
N PRO A 385 -21.75 -9.00 -3.66
CA PRO A 385 -22.73 -10.05 -3.37
C PRO A 385 -22.14 -11.30 -2.70
N HIS A 386 -20.81 -11.39 -2.55
CA HIS A 386 -20.12 -12.61 -2.14
C HIS A 386 -19.10 -12.36 -1.03
N HIS A 387 -19.01 -13.31 -0.11
CA HIS A 387 -18.00 -13.38 0.95
C HIS A 387 -17.00 -14.51 0.71
N THR A 388 -17.33 -15.53 -0.08
CA THR A 388 -16.39 -16.60 -0.47
C THR A 388 -16.62 -16.92 -1.94
N PHE A 389 -15.61 -16.72 -2.78
CA PHE A 389 -15.77 -16.77 -4.24
C PHE A 389 -14.44 -17.02 -4.94
N ASN A 390 -14.49 -17.39 -6.21
CA ASN A 390 -13.32 -17.46 -7.08
C ASN A 390 -13.09 -16.07 -7.70
N TRP A 391 -11.93 -15.47 -7.47
CA TRP A 391 -11.55 -14.23 -8.13
C TRP A 391 -10.68 -14.54 -9.35
N GLU A 392 -11.18 -14.14 -10.53
CA GLU A 392 -10.58 -14.39 -11.83
C GLU A 392 -9.91 -13.13 -12.37
N GLY A 393 -8.61 -13.24 -12.69
CA GLY A 393 -7.79 -12.15 -13.24
C GLY A 393 -7.97 -11.95 -14.74
N ILE A 394 -7.25 -10.98 -15.31
CA ILE A 394 -7.33 -10.66 -16.76
C ILE A 394 -6.87 -11.80 -17.68
N ASP A 395 -6.06 -12.71 -17.18
CA ASP A 395 -5.54 -13.90 -17.89
C ASP A 395 -6.41 -15.16 -17.68
N GLY A 396 -7.46 -15.06 -16.86
CA GLY A 396 -8.32 -16.19 -16.49
C GLY A 396 -7.82 -17.00 -15.28
N THR A 397 -6.69 -16.64 -14.67
CA THR A 397 -6.23 -17.30 -13.42
C THR A 397 -7.23 -17.03 -12.29
N LYS A 398 -7.55 -18.08 -11.51
CA LYS A 398 -8.46 -18.01 -10.36
C LYS A 398 -7.73 -18.24 -9.05
N ILE A 399 -8.06 -17.42 -8.05
CA ILE A 399 -7.71 -17.65 -6.65
C ILE A 399 -8.95 -17.64 -5.76
N LEU A 400 -8.88 -18.36 -4.65
CA LEU A 400 -9.98 -18.38 -3.68
C LEU A 400 -9.94 -17.09 -2.86
N THR A 401 -11.02 -16.34 -2.85
CA THR A 401 -11.11 -15.06 -2.15
C THR A 401 -12.16 -15.10 -1.05
N HIS A 402 -11.83 -14.53 0.10
CA HIS A 402 -12.73 -14.39 1.23
C HIS A 402 -12.83 -12.94 1.70
N PHE A 403 -14.06 -12.41 1.79
CA PHE A 403 -14.36 -11.15 2.46
C PHE A 403 -14.94 -11.41 3.84
N LEU A 404 -14.52 -10.62 4.82
CA LEU A 404 -15.01 -10.77 6.19
C LEU A 404 -16.50 -10.41 6.30
N PRO A 405 -17.39 -11.33 6.71
CA PRO A 405 -18.82 -11.04 6.88
C PRO A 405 -19.12 -10.08 8.02
N THR A 406 -18.12 -9.77 8.82
CA THR A 406 -18.17 -8.80 9.89
C THR A 406 -18.21 -7.36 9.37
N ASN A 407 -17.75 -7.11 8.12
CA ASN A 407 -17.49 -5.79 7.54
C ASN A 407 -16.51 -4.93 8.37
N ASP A 408 -15.68 -5.58 9.19
CA ASP A 408 -14.73 -4.95 10.11
C ASP A 408 -13.70 -6.01 10.54
N TYR A 409 -12.48 -5.61 10.90
CA TYR A 409 -11.42 -6.47 11.39
C TYR A 409 -11.05 -6.20 12.86
N ASN A 410 -11.74 -5.26 13.51
CA ASN A 410 -11.53 -4.80 14.88
C ASN A 410 -12.68 -5.18 15.83
N LEU A 411 -13.17 -6.43 15.76
CA LEU A 411 -14.38 -6.80 16.52
C LEU A 411 -14.11 -6.93 18.01
N ALA A 412 -15.11 -6.51 18.80
CA ALA A 412 -15.16 -6.69 20.25
C ALA A 412 -15.67 -8.08 20.67
N ASN A 413 -16.00 -8.95 19.71
CA ASN A 413 -16.69 -10.23 19.90
C ASN A 413 -18.04 -10.10 20.65
N LEU A 414 -18.82 -9.03 20.43
CA LEU A 414 -20.13 -8.92 21.06
C LEU A 414 -21.17 -9.86 20.38
N PRO A 415 -22.09 -10.49 21.14
CA PRO A 415 -23.20 -11.27 20.57
C PRO A 415 -23.93 -10.63 19.39
N SER A 416 -24.22 -9.33 19.47
CA SER A 416 -24.89 -8.57 18.41
C SER A 416 -24.07 -8.53 17.12
N GLN A 417 -22.74 -8.38 17.22
CA GLN A 417 -21.83 -8.39 16.07
C GLN A 417 -21.78 -9.78 15.44
N MET A 418 -21.69 -10.83 16.25
CA MET A 418 -21.66 -12.22 15.78
C MET A 418 -22.96 -12.62 15.07
N ILE A 419 -24.13 -12.30 15.65
CA ILE A 419 -25.44 -12.54 15.03
C ILE A 419 -25.57 -11.81 13.69
N THR A 420 -25.10 -10.55 13.63
CA THR A 420 -25.16 -9.76 12.40
C THR A 420 -24.26 -10.35 11.32
N SER A 421 -23.07 -10.83 11.69
CA SER A 421 -22.10 -11.44 10.78
C SER A 421 -22.63 -12.77 10.21
N GLU A 422 -23.20 -13.63 11.05
CA GLU A 422 -23.84 -14.89 10.63
C GLU A 422 -24.96 -14.63 9.62
N LYS A 423 -25.82 -13.64 9.87
CA LYS A 423 -26.91 -13.24 8.96
C LYS A 423 -26.40 -12.65 7.63
N ARG A 424 -25.23 -12.01 7.64
CA ARG A 424 -24.64 -11.36 6.46
C ARG A 424 -23.90 -12.34 5.57
N TYR A 425 -23.33 -13.41 6.12
CA TYR A 425 -22.49 -14.34 5.38
C TYR A 425 -23.25 -14.96 4.19
N ALA A 426 -22.82 -14.60 2.97
CA ALA A 426 -23.57 -14.88 1.75
C ALA A 426 -23.47 -16.35 1.28
N GLN A 427 -22.40 -17.06 1.65
CA GLN A 427 -22.14 -18.45 1.26
C GLN A 427 -22.50 -19.44 2.38
N ASN A 428 -23.49 -19.10 3.21
CA ASN A 428 -23.98 -19.95 4.31
C ASN A 428 -24.75 -21.21 3.84
N ASP A 429 -25.01 -21.33 2.54
CA ASP A 429 -25.65 -22.47 1.89
C ASP A 429 -24.66 -23.60 1.54
N VAL A 430 -23.39 -23.24 1.35
CA VAL A 430 -22.29 -24.17 1.00
C VAL A 430 -21.19 -24.24 2.07
N SER A 431 -21.22 -23.37 3.07
CA SER A 431 -20.29 -23.34 4.20
C SER A 431 -21.02 -23.14 5.53
N ASP A 432 -20.74 -24.00 6.51
CA ASP A 432 -21.24 -23.89 7.88
C ASP A 432 -20.40 -22.95 8.76
N GLU A 433 -19.43 -22.25 8.17
CA GLU A 433 -18.34 -21.58 8.90
C GLU A 433 -17.95 -20.25 8.25
N PHE A 434 -17.51 -19.27 9.05
CA PHE A 434 -17.01 -17.99 8.57
C PHE A 434 -15.83 -17.48 9.41
N LEU A 435 -14.98 -16.64 8.83
CA LEU A 435 -13.83 -16.05 9.51
C LEU A 435 -14.22 -14.80 10.31
N ASN A 436 -13.65 -14.67 11.51
CA ASN A 436 -13.85 -13.55 12.42
C ASN A 436 -12.52 -13.06 12.98
N LEU A 437 -12.21 -11.79 12.73
CA LEU A 437 -11.03 -11.12 13.31
C LEU A 437 -11.49 -10.28 14.48
N TYR A 438 -10.74 -10.33 15.59
CA TYR A 438 -11.07 -9.54 16.77
C TYR A 438 -9.83 -8.93 17.40
N GLY A 439 -10.02 -7.79 18.06
CA GLY A 439 -8.95 -7.01 18.65
C GLY A 439 -9.12 -5.53 18.37
N ILE A 440 -8.14 -4.76 18.82
CA ILE A 440 -8.02 -3.34 18.52
C ILE A 440 -6.88 -3.21 17.50
N GLY A 441 -7.19 -2.71 16.31
CA GLY A 441 -6.27 -2.52 15.20
C GLY A 441 -6.03 -1.06 14.86
N ASP A 442 -5.59 -0.83 13.61
CA ASP A 442 -5.11 0.40 12.96
C ASP A 442 -3.91 1.01 13.70
N GLY A 443 -4.07 1.33 14.98
CA GLY A 443 -3.00 1.75 15.89
C GLY A 443 -2.21 0.64 16.58
N GLY A 444 -2.49 -0.63 16.26
CA GLY A 444 -2.04 -1.80 17.02
C GLY A 444 -2.73 -1.93 18.37
N GLY A 445 -2.06 -2.58 19.32
CA GLY A 445 -2.61 -2.91 20.64
C GLY A 445 -3.15 -4.34 20.68
N GLY A 446 -3.91 -4.76 19.68
CA GLY A 446 -4.44 -6.13 19.56
C GLY A 446 -5.48 -6.49 20.63
N PRO A 447 -5.84 -7.77 20.76
CA PRO A 447 -6.86 -8.23 21.70
C PRO A 447 -6.56 -7.85 23.15
N SER A 448 -7.62 -7.75 23.94
CA SER A 448 -7.57 -7.63 25.41
C SER A 448 -8.14 -8.89 26.05
N ARG A 449 -7.96 -9.05 27.36
CA ARG A 449 -8.59 -10.14 28.13
C ARG A 449 -10.10 -10.19 27.86
N GLU A 450 -10.75 -9.03 27.82
CA GLU A 450 -12.20 -8.94 27.59
C GLU A 450 -12.61 -9.54 26.24
N HIS A 451 -11.88 -9.28 25.15
CA HIS A 451 -12.16 -9.86 23.83
C HIS A 451 -12.16 -11.39 23.86
N ILE A 452 -11.21 -11.97 24.60
CA ILE A 452 -11.08 -13.42 24.78
C ILE A 452 -12.23 -13.93 25.67
N GLU A 453 -12.49 -13.27 26.80
CA GLU A 453 -13.58 -13.64 27.71
C GLU A 453 -14.98 -13.58 27.07
N MET A 454 -15.20 -12.66 26.11
CA MET A 454 -16.43 -12.62 25.31
C MET A 454 -16.56 -13.86 24.41
N GLY A 455 -15.49 -14.26 23.72
CA GLY A 455 -15.48 -15.45 22.85
C GLY A 455 -15.69 -16.75 23.65
N LEU A 456 -15.03 -16.90 24.80
CA LEU A 456 -15.20 -18.05 25.70
C LEU A 456 -16.66 -18.28 26.11
N ARG A 457 -17.41 -17.21 26.38
CA ARG A 457 -18.83 -17.26 26.77
C ARG A 457 -19.77 -17.58 25.62
N GLN A 458 -19.29 -17.48 24.38
CA GLN A 458 -20.08 -17.68 23.15
C GLN A 458 -19.71 -18.97 22.42
N LYS A 459 -18.81 -19.81 22.95
CA LYS A 459 -18.37 -21.08 22.31
C LYS A 459 -19.54 -21.90 21.75
N ASN A 460 -20.64 -22.01 22.50
CA ASN A 460 -21.84 -22.73 22.10
C ASN A 460 -23.09 -22.14 22.77
N LEU A 461 -23.37 -20.85 22.55
CA LEU A 461 -24.44 -20.12 23.25
C LEU A 461 -25.73 -20.01 22.40
N GLU A 462 -26.88 -20.35 22.98
CA GLU A 462 -28.20 -20.26 22.34
C GLU A 462 -28.52 -18.80 21.93
N GLY A 463 -28.61 -18.58 20.62
CA GLY A 463 -28.98 -17.29 20.02
C GLY A 463 -27.84 -16.54 19.33
N VAL A 464 -26.63 -17.09 19.31
CA VAL A 464 -25.45 -16.60 18.57
C VAL A 464 -24.83 -17.75 17.74
N PRO A 465 -24.03 -17.46 16.69
CA PRO A 465 -23.20 -18.50 16.07
C PRO A 465 -22.21 -19.09 17.08
N LYS A 466 -21.76 -20.32 16.83
CA LYS A 466 -20.72 -20.97 17.64
C LYS A 466 -19.42 -20.22 17.48
N PHE A 467 -18.61 -20.14 18.53
CA PHE A 467 -17.32 -19.45 18.52
C PHE A 467 -16.18 -20.45 18.67
N LYS A 468 -15.17 -20.41 17.80
CA LYS A 468 -14.00 -21.27 17.84
C LYS A 468 -12.73 -20.43 17.73
N TYR A 469 -11.83 -20.51 18.72
CA TYR A 469 -10.46 -20.03 18.51
C TYR A 469 -9.75 -20.96 17.51
N ALA A 470 -9.24 -20.39 16.44
CA ALA A 470 -8.58 -21.12 15.38
C ALA A 470 -7.56 -20.22 14.69
N PHE A 471 -6.57 -20.83 14.04
CA PHE A 471 -5.78 -20.12 13.06
C PHE A 471 -6.59 -19.82 11.80
N ALA A 472 -6.26 -18.74 11.10
CA ALA A 472 -6.97 -18.39 9.88
C ALA A 472 -6.76 -19.44 8.78
N GLN A 473 -5.57 -20.03 8.72
CA GLN A 473 -5.28 -21.11 7.77
C GLN A 473 -6.21 -22.32 7.96
N GLU A 474 -6.63 -22.65 9.19
CA GLU A 474 -7.60 -23.74 9.41
C GLU A 474 -8.95 -23.48 8.75
N PHE A 475 -9.39 -22.22 8.74
CA PHE A 475 -10.62 -21.82 8.05
C PHE A 475 -10.43 -21.88 6.54
N PHE A 476 -9.31 -21.36 6.05
CA PHE A 476 -8.98 -21.36 4.63
C PHE A 476 -8.87 -22.76 4.03
N ASP A 477 -8.22 -23.69 4.75
CA ASP A 477 -8.12 -25.10 4.35
C ASP A 477 -9.49 -25.78 4.24
N LYS A 478 -10.48 -25.31 5.00
CA LYS A 478 -11.85 -25.82 4.93
C LYS A 478 -12.63 -25.24 3.76
N ILE A 479 -12.61 -23.92 3.57
CA ILE A 479 -13.32 -23.33 2.42
C ILE A 479 -12.69 -23.74 1.09
N ALA A 480 -11.40 -24.06 1.07
CA ALA A 480 -10.73 -24.63 -0.10
C ALA A 480 -11.21 -26.05 -0.48
N GLN A 481 -11.89 -26.77 0.43
CA GLN A 481 -12.51 -28.07 0.14
C GLN A 481 -13.89 -27.93 -0.53
N ILE A 482 -14.47 -26.73 -0.55
CA ILE A 482 -15.72 -26.47 -1.27
C ILE A 482 -15.42 -26.61 -2.77
N PRO A 483 -16.17 -27.46 -3.52
CA PRO A 483 -15.97 -27.58 -4.95
C PRO A 483 -16.09 -26.22 -5.65
N ALA A 484 -15.12 -25.89 -6.50
CA ALA A 484 -15.00 -24.56 -7.09
C ALA A 484 -16.25 -24.15 -7.90
N GLU A 485 -16.94 -25.10 -8.52
CA GLU A 485 -18.19 -24.90 -9.26
C GLU A 485 -19.39 -24.52 -8.39
N LYS A 486 -19.30 -24.71 -7.07
CA LYS A 486 -20.32 -24.25 -6.11
C LYS A 486 -20.06 -22.82 -5.63
N LEU A 487 -18.88 -22.28 -5.89
CA LEU A 487 -18.54 -20.90 -5.53
C LEU A 487 -18.78 -19.97 -6.72
N PRO A 488 -19.32 -18.75 -6.49
CA PRO A 488 -19.45 -17.77 -7.55
C PRO A 488 -18.08 -17.32 -8.04
N THR A 489 -18.02 -16.75 -9.25
CA THR A 489 -16.79 -16.18 -9.82
C THR A 489 -16.96 -14.68 -10.04
N TRP A 490 -15.99 -13.89 -9.58
CA TRP A 490 -15.87 -12.47 -9.91
C TRP A 490 -14.70 -12.27 -10.87
N VAL A 491 -14.96 -11.69 -12.05
CA VAL A 491 -13.96 -11.47 -13.10
C VAL A 491 -13.53 -10.01 -13.12
N GLY A 492 -12.23 -9.76 -13.14
CA GLY A 492 -11.65 -8.42 -13.24
C GLY A 492 -11.30 -7.78 -11.90
N GLU A 493 -11.27 -6.46 -11.84
CA GLU A 493 -10.83 -5.72 -10.64
C GLU A 493 -11.85 -5.82 -9.50
N LEU A 494 -11.35 -5.77 -8.26
CA LEU A 494 -12.17 -5.52 -7.09
C LEU A 494 -12.10 -4.02 -6.79
N TYR A 495 -12.90 -3.25 -7.53
CA TYR A 495 -12.94 -1.81 -7.43
C TYR A 495 -13.57 -1.38 -6.09
N LEU A 496 -12.82 -0.58 -5.32
CA LEU A 496 -13.31 0.06 -4.10
C LEU A 496 -13.98 1.38 -4.47
N GLU A 497 -15.25 1.50 -4.10
CA GLU A 497 -16.07 2.68 -4.39
C GLU A 497 -15.88 3.78 -3.34
N LEU A 498 -14.67 3.94 -2.82
CA LEU A 498 -14.29 4.85 -1.75
C LEU A 498 -12.79 5.13 -1.84
N HIS A 499 -12.31 6.24 -1.26
CA HIS A 499 -10.89 6.60 -1.20
C HIS A 499 -10.24 6.82 -2.57
N ARG A 500 -11.01 7.29 -3.56
CA ARG A 500 -10.52 7.47 -4.94
C ARG A 500 -9.50 8.60 -5.08
N GLY A 501 -9.51 9.53 -4.13
CA GLY A 501 -8.58 10.63 -4.05
C GLY A 501 -7.12 10.21 -3.78
N THR A 502 -6.94 8.99 -3.26
CA THR A 502 -5.62 8.42 -2.96
C THR A 502 -4.75 8.16 -4.20
N TYR A 503 -5.34 8.14 -5.39
CA TYR A 503 -4.58 8.03 -6.64
C TYR A 503 -3.74 9.28 -6.93
N THR A 504 -4.05 10.43 -6.32
CA THR A 504 -3.44 11.73 -6.67
C THR A 504 -2.75 12.42 -5.51
N THR A 505 -3.33 12.42 -4.31
CA THR A 505 -2.79 13.09 -3.10
C THR A 505 -1.33 12.70 -2.84
N GLN A 506 -0.46 13.59 -2.40
CA GLN A 506 0.98 13.33 -2.17
C GLN A 506 1.69 12.88 -3.45
N SER A 507 1.55 13.68 -4.51
CA SER A 507 2.06 13.43 -5.87
C SER A 507 3.57 13.17 -5.90
N LEU A 508 4.34 13.83 -5.02
CA LEU A 508 5.79 13.61 -4.92
C LEU A 508 6.14 12.19 -4.49
N MET A 509 5.35 11.59 -3.58
CA MET A 509 5.56 10.21 -3.12
C MET A 509 5.32 9.22 -4.27
N LYS A 510 4.26 9.43 -5.06
CA LYS A 510 3.97 8.64 -6.28
C LYS A 510 5.10 8.73 -7.31
N LYS A 511 5.62 9.94 -7.52
CA LYS A 511 6.77 10.17 -8.42
C LYS A 511 8.02 9.46 -7.94
N HIS A 512 8.33 9.53 -6.65
CA HIS A 512 9.45 8.80 -6.07
C HIS A 512 9.29 7.29 -6.21
N ASN A 513 8.09 6.73 -5.97
CA ASN A 513 7.83 5.30 -6.15
C ASN A 513 8.17 4.86 -7.59
N ARG A 514 7.59 5.55 -8.59
CA ARG A 514 7.81 5.21 -10.00
C ARG A 514 9.27 5.31 -10.42
N LYS A 515 9.98 6.36 -9.96
CA LYS A 515 11.41 6.51 -10.24
C LYS A 515 12.26 5.44 -9.56
N LEU A 516 11.95 5.06 -8.33
CA LEU A 516 12.67 4.00 -7.62
C LEU A 516 12.49 2.65 -8.32
N GLU A 517 11.25 2.29 -8.69
CA GLU A 517 10.96 1.05 -9.42
C GLU A 517 11.76 0.97 -10.73
N GLN A 518 11.75 2.03 -11.54
CA GLN A 518 12.52 2.10 -12.78
C GLN A 518 14.04 2.04 -12.56
N LYS A 519 14.54 2.74 -11.53
CA LYS A 519 15.97 2.78 -11.24
C LYS A 519 16.48 1.43 -10.72
N LEU A 520 15.69 0.76 -9.88
CA LEU A 520 15.99 -0.59 -9.41
C LEU A 520 16.03 -1.60 -10.56
N HIS A 521 15.04 -1.54 -11.46
CA HIS A 521 15.01 -2.33 -12.69
C HIS A 521 16.28 -2.12 -13.53
N ASN A 522 16.64 -0.86 -13.80
CA ASN A 522 17.85 -0.53 -14.56
C ASN A 522 19.14 -1.05 -13.89
N VAL A 523 19.25 -0.89 -12.56
CA VAL A 523 20.42 -1.33 -11.80
C VAL A 523 20.57 -2.85 -11.83
N GLU A 524 19.48 -3.61 -11.71
CA GLU A 524 19.53 -5.07 -11.78
C GLU A 524 19.87 -5.58 -13.18
N PHE A 525 19.36 -4.93 -14.23
CA PHE A 525 19.79 -5.21 -15.59
C PHE A 525 21.29 -4.96 -15.79
N LEU A 526 21.80 -3.80 -15.33
CA LEU A 526 23.23 -3.49 -15.40
C LEU A 526 24.09 -4.43 -14.55
N ALA A 527 23.55 -4.94 -13.43
CA ALA A 527 24.24 -5.94 -12.60
C ALA A 527 24.44 -7.26 -13.36
N VAL A 528 23.47 -7.66 -14.19
CA VAL A 528 23.63 -8.80 -15.11
C VAL A 528 24.75 -8.54 -16.11
N LEU A 529 24.80 -7.36 -16.72
CA LEU A 529 25.85 -7.03 -17.70
C LEU A 529 27.24 -6.97 -17.07
N ALA A 530 27.35 -6.39 -15.87
CA ALA A 530 28.60 -6.29 -15.13
C ALA A 530 29.05 -7.62 -14.49
N GLY A 531 28.17 -8.63 -14.42
CA GLY A 531 28.45 -9.90 -13.75
C GLY A 531 28.60 -9.79 -12.23
N GLU A 532 28.07 -8.72 -11.61
CA GLU A 532 28.17 -8.49 -10.16
C GLU A 532 26.92 -7.80 -9.62
N LEU A 533 26.36 -8.35 -8.53
CA LEU A 533 25.23 -7.76 -7.82
C LEU A 533 25.65 -7.29 -6.42
N PRO A 534 25.56 -5.98 -6.08
CA PRO A 534 25.73 -5.51 -4.71
C PRO A 534 24.46 -5.83 -3.88
N LYS A 535 24.22 -7.13 -3.66
CA LYS A 535 22.96 -7.69 -3.17
C LYS A 535 22.45 -7.01 -1.91
N ASP A 536 23.23 -6.97 -0.83
CA ASP A 536 22.80 -6.38 0.45
C ASP A 536 22.31 -4.93 0.32
N LYS A 537 22.95 -4.13 -0.56
CA LYS A 537 22.56 -2.73 -0.79
C LYS A 537 21.25 -2.65 -1.57
N ILE A 538 21.10 -3.46 -2.62
CA ILE A 538 19.91 -3.49 -3.47
C ILE A 538 18.72 -4.06 -2.67
N ASP A 539 18.91 -5.13 -1.91
CA ASP A 539 17.88 -5.73 -1.06
C ASP A 539 17.37 -4.73 -0.01
N ARG A 540 18.26 -3.93 0.60
CA ARG A 540 17.85 -2.87 1.54
C ARG A 540 17.03 -1.79 0.84
N ILE A 541 17.45 -1.33 -0.35
CA ILE A 541 16.73 -0.28 -1.10
C ILE A 541 15.38 -0.80 -1.61
N TRP A 542 15.29 -2.07 -2.02
CA TRP A 542 14.03 -2.71 -2.31
C TRP A 542 13.12 -2.70 -1.08
N LYS A 543 13.57 -3.22 0.08
CA LYS A 543 12.78 -3.21 1.31
C LYS A 543 12.32 -1.80 1.72
N ASP A 544 13.15 -0.78 1.56
CA ASP A 544 12.78 0.62 1.79
C ASP A 544 11.69 1.11 0.83
N THR A 545 11.80 0.73 -0.46
CA THR A 545 10.81 1.07 -1.49
C THR A 545 9.48 0.37 -1.18
N LEU A 546 9.53 -0.92 -0.86
CA LEU A 546 8.36 -1.71 -0.48
C LEU A 546 7.70 -1.22 0.82
N LEU A 547 8.48 -0.72 1.77
CA LEU A 547 7.95 -0.04 2.96
C LEU A 547 7.15 1.21 2.57
N ASN A 548 7.70 2.05 1.68
CA ASN A 548 6.99 3.24 1.21
C ASN A 548 5.77 2.92 0.33
N GLN A 549 5.60 1.68 -0.11
CA GLN A 549 4.41 1.19 -0.81
C GLN A 549 3.26 0.77 0.12
N PHE A 550 3.46 0.86 1.44
CA PHE A 550 2.40 0.62 2.43
C PHE A 550 1.14 1.43 2.11
N HIS A 551 -0.04 0.85 2.35
CA HIS A 551 -1.33 1.39 1.92
C HIS A 551 -1.73 2.74 2.54
N ASP A 552 -1.02 3.23 3.58
CA ASP A 552 -1.21 4.62 4.06
C ASP A 552 -0.08 5.59 3.73
N ILE A 553 1.01 5.10 3.14
CA ILE A 553 2.15 5.92 2.70
C ILE A 553 2.00 6.23 1.21
N LEU A 554 2.04 5.22 0.34
CA LEU A 554 1.98 5.44 -1.10
C LEU A 554 0.68 6.13 -1.51
N PRO A 555 -0.50 5.78 -0.97
CA PRO A 555 -1.78 6.38 -1.34
C PRO A 555 -2.00 7.82 -0.82
N GLY A 556 -1.12 8.37 0.03
CA GLY A 556 -1.19 9.79 0.38
C GLY A 556 -2.04 10.13 1.60
N SER A 557 -2.31 9.17 2.48
CA SER A 557 -3.27 9.22 3.59
C SER A 557 -2.68 9.37 5.00
N SER A 558 -1.43 9.85 5.12
CA SER A 558 -0.71 9.95 6.41
C SER A 558 -0.54 11.40 6.88
N ILE A 559 0.02 11.60 8.07
CA ILE A 559 0.46 12.93 8.53
C ILE A 559 1.72 13.40 7.79
N ASN A 560 1.92 14.72 7.74
CA ASN A 560 3.07 15.35 7.08
C ASN A 560 4.44 14.77 7.48
N TRP A 561 4.62 14.38 8.75
CA TRP A 561 5.87 13.77 9.23
C TRP A 561 6.23 12.53 8.41
N VAL A 562 5.25 11.65 8.15
CA VAL A 562 5.46 10.43 7.37
C VAL A 562 5.98 10.75 5.98
N TYR A 563 5.41 11.76 5.32
CA TYR A 563 5.86 12.18 3.97
C TYR A 563 7.23 12.83 3.97
N LYS A 564 7.58 13.60 5.02
CA LYS A 564 8.94 14.14 5.17
C LYS A 564 9.96 13.00 5.26
N ASP A 565 9.69 11.98 6.07
CA ASP A 565 10.59 10.82 6.23
C ASP A 565 10.63 9.95 4.96
N ALA A 566 9.48 9.60 4.40
CA ALA A 566 9.38 8.72 3.22
C ALA A 566 9.99 9.35 1.97
N ASN A 567 9.75 10.64 1.72
CA ASN A 567 10.35 11.35 0.58
C ASN A 567 11.86 11.52 0.76
N LYS A 568 12.34 11.80 1.98
CA LYS A 568 13.77 11.87 2.28
C LYS A 568 14.45 10.53 2.03
N LEU A 569 13.89 9.44 2.55
CA LEU A 569 14.41 8.08 2.34
C LEU A 569 14.46 7.74 0.85
N SER A 570 13.40 8.06 0.11
CA SER A 570 13.32 7.82 -1.34
C SER A 570 14.39 8.59 -2.11
N ALA A 571 14.59 9.87 -1.80
CA ALA A 571 15.61 10.70 -2.43
C ALA A 571 17.03 10.22 -2.10
N GLU A 572 17.29 9.79 -0.88
CA GLU A 572 18.57 9.19 -0.49
C GLU A 572 18.83 7.87 -1.23
N ASN A 573 17.81 7.03 -1.38
CA ASN A 573 17.92 5.77 -2.09
C ASN A 573 18.10 5.93 -3.60
N LEU A 574 17.44 6.92 -4.22
CA LEU A 574 17.71 7.28 -5.62
C LEU A 574 19.18 7.66 -5.84
N LYS A 575 19.77 8.48 -4.95
CA LYS A 575 21.20 8.83 -5.01
C LYS A 575 22.12 7.61 -4.84
N LYS A 576 21.77 6.69 -3.94
CA LYS A 576 22.52 5.43 -3.76
C LYS A 576 22.47 4.58 -5.03
N LEU A 577 21.30 4.48 -5.67
CA LEU A 577 21.14 3.74 -6.92
C LEU A 577 21.87 4.40 -8.09
N GLU A 578 21.89 5.73 -8.19
CA GLU A 578 22.70 6.45 -9.20
C GLU A 578 24.19 6.14 -9.06
N LYS A 579 24.68 6.05 -7.82
CA LYS A 579 26.06 5.63 -7.56
C LYS A 579 26.28 4.17 -7.97
N ILE A 580 25.38 3.25 -7.58
CA ILE A 580 25.49 1.83 -7.95
C ILE A 580 25.47 1.66 -9.47
N GLU A 581 24.55 2.33 -10.16
CA GLU A 581 24.46 2.34 -11.64
C GLU A 581 25.78 2.79 -12.26
N THR A 582 26.38 3.87 -11.74
CA THR A 582 27.68 4.37 -12.20
C THR A 582 28.82 3.38 -11.95
N ASP A 583 28.85 2.76 -10.77
CA ASP A 583 29.86 1.76 -10.41
C ASP A 583 29.74 0.49 -11.30
N LEU A 584 28.52 0.05 -11.61
CA LEU A 584 28.26 -1.11 -12.49
C LEU A 584 28.66 -0.82 -13.95
N ILE A 585 28.28 0.35 -14.47
CA ILE A 585 28.72 0.80 -15.79
C ILE A 585 30.25 0.90 -15.83
N GLY A 586 30.87 1.41 -14.76
CA GLY A 586 32.31 1.53 -14.63
C GLY A 586 33.06 0.19 -14.73
N ARG A 587 32.47 -0.87 -14.16
CA ARG A 587 33.01 -2.24 -14.23
C ARG A 587 32.83 -2.87 -15.60
N PHE A 588 31.70 -2.59 -16.23
CA PHE A 588 31.34 -3.15 -17.53
C PHE A 588 32.08 -2.48 -18.70
N ALA A 589 32.18 -1.15 -18.70
CA ALA A 589 32.63 -0.34 -19.85
C ALA A 589 33.85 0.56 -19.57
N GLY A 590 34.56 0.38 -18.45
CA GLY A 590 35.73 1.18 -18.08
C GLY A 590 35.41 2.41 -17.23
N ILE A 591 36.42 3.22 -16.88
CA ILE A 591 36.26 4.31 -15.89
C ILE A 591 35.26 5.37 -16.38
N VAL A 592 34.26 5.68 -15.56
CA VAL A 592 33.35 6.82 -15.73
C VAL A 592 34.01 8.08 -15.18
N GLU A 593 34.30 9.04 -16.05
CA GLU A 593 34.97 10.31 -15.70
C GLU A 593 34.23 11.48 -16.35
N GLU A 594 34.11 12.60 -15.65
CA GLU A 594 33.50 13.82 -16.21
C GLU A 594 34.46 14.47 -17.23
N ASN A 595 33.92 15.05 -18.32
CA ASN A 595 34.66 15.72 -19.40
C ASN A 595 35.45 14.81 -20.36
N THR A 596 34.89 13.66 -20.72
CA THR A 596 35.42 12.86 -21.85
C THR A 596 34.66 13.15 -23.15
N GLU A 597 35.29 12.83 -24.28
CA GLU A 597 34.69 12.92 -25.62
C GLU A 597 33.88 11.66 -25.98
N LYS A 598 33.78 10.68 -25.06
CA LYS A 598 33.15 9.37 -25.33
C LYS A 598 32.04 9.09 -24.33
N TYR A 599 30.90 8.63 -24.82
CA TYR A 599 29.76 8.26 -24.00
C TYR A 599 29.27 6.86 -24.35
N ILE A 600 28.79 6.16 -23.32
CA ILE A 600 27.98 4.95 -23.47
C ILE A 600 26.51 5.31 -23.24
N VAL A 601 25.64 4.77 -24.08
CA VAL A 601 24.20 5.00 -24.00
C VAL A 601 23.48 3.65 -23.95
N PHE A 602 22.91 3.34 -22.78
CA PHE A 602 22.14 2.11 -22.57
C PHE A 602 20.65 2.32 -22.75
N ASN A 603 20.03 1.32 -23.35
CA ASN A 603 18.59 1.14 -23.44
C ASN A 603 18.19 -0.09 -22.61
N SER A 604 17.49 0.14 -21.50
CA SER A 604 16.97 -0.93 -20.63
C SER A 604 15.60 -1.46 -21.06
N GLN A 605 15.05 -0.98 -22.18
CA GLN A 605 13.76 -1.42 -22.69
C GLN A 605 13.92 -2.48 -23.80
N PRO A 606 12.97 -3.40 -23.96
CA PRO A 606 13.03 -4.53 -24.89
C PRO A 606 12.70 -4.15 -26.35
N TRP A 607 12.69 -2.87 -26.67
CA TRP A 607 12.49 -2.38 -28.04
C TRP A 607 13.68 -1.53 -28.46
N VAL A 608 14.00 -1.59 -29.75
CA VAL A 608 14.96 -0.67 -30.38
C VAL A 608 14.49 0.76 -30.18
N ARG A 609 15.43 1.67 -29.94
CA ARG A 609 15.14 3.04 -29.57
C ARG A 609 15.90 4.03 -30.44
N ASP A 610 15.15 4.77 -31.23
CA ASP A 610 15.60 5.99 -31.89
C ASP A 610 15.12 7.19 -31.07
N GLU A 611 16.05 7.98 -30.54
CA GLU A 611 15.73 9.13 -29.69
C GLU A 611 16.63 10.32 -30.00
N ILE A 612 16.08 11.53 -29.90
CA ILE A 612 16.88 12.76 -29.96
C ILE A 612 17.46 13.04 -28.58
N LEU A 613 18.76 12.80 -28.43
CA LEU A 613 19.50 13.17 -27.22
C LEU A 613 19.90 14.64 -27.25
N LYS A 614 19.81 15.28 -26.07
CA LYS A 614 20.36 16.60 -25.81
C LYS A 614 21.68 16.43 -25.06
N LEU A 615 22.80 16.63 -25.75
CA LEU A 615 24.14 16.42 -25.19
C LEU A 615 24.80 17.79 -24.89
N PRO A 616 25.40 18.00 -23.71
CA PRO A 616 26.11 19.25 -23.40
C PRO A 616 27.31 19.44 -24.34
N ALA A 617 27.38 20.59 -25.01
CA ALA A 617 28.46 20.95 -25.93
C ALA A 617 28.53 22.48 -26.08
N ALA A 618 29.71 23.10 -25.97
CA ALA A 618 29.84 24.54 -26.19
C ALA A 618 29.45 24.91 -27.63
N ASP A 619 28.95 26.11 -27.89
CA ASP A 619 28.52 26.52 -29.23
C ASP A 619 29.63 26.32 -30.27
N GLY A 620 29.31 25.63 -31.37
CA GLY A 620 30.31 25.20 -32.34
C GLY A 620 29.84 24.06 -33.24
N GLN A 621 30.80 23.44 -33.92
CA GLN A 621 30.56 22.28 -34.79
C GLN A 621 31.24 21.06 -34.17
N TYR A 622 30.54 19.93 -34.12
CA TYR A 622 31.05 18.70 -33.52
C TYR A 622 30.87 17.52 -34.45
N TRP A 623 31.91 16.69 -34.57
CA TRP A 623 31.78 15.33 -35.08
C TRP A 623 31.09 14.48 -34.02
N ILE A 624 29.91 13.96 -34.36
CA ILE A 624 29.16 13.04 -33.52
C ILE A 624 28.83 11.77 -34.30
N GLY A 625 29.10 10.63 -33.68
CA GLY A 625 28.82 9.32 -34.24
C GLY A 625 29.34 8.19 -33.35
N ASP A 626 29.32 6.97 -33.86
CA ASP A 626 29.78 5.74 -33.19
C ASP A 626 31.22 5.34 -33.55
N GLY A 627 31.95 6.24 -34.22
CA GLY A 627 33.31 6.03 -34.71
C GLY A 627 33.39 5.47 -36.13
N GLU A 628 32.35 4.77 -36.60
CA GLU A 628 32.26 4.28 -37.99
C GLU A 628 31.43 5.23 -38.87
N SER A 629 30.44 5.91 -38.28
CA SER A 629 29.49 6.76 -38.99
C SER A 629 29.34 8.16 -38.37
N SER A 630 30.44 8.90 -38.29
CA SER A 630 30.43 10.28 -37.76
C SER A 630 29.89 11.31 -38.76
N LYS A 631 29.05 12.22 -38.28
CA LYS A 631 28.56 13.40 -39.02
C LYS A 631 28.80 14.66 -38.19
N ILE A 632 28.84 15.82 -38.84
CA ILE A 632 28.96 17.09 -38.13
C ILE A 632 27.57 17.58 -37.72
N TYR A 633 27.46 18.02 -36.48
CA TYR A 633 26.29 18.65 -35.89
C TYR A 633 26.66 20.03 -35.34
N THR A 634 25.73 20.97 -35.42
CA THR A 634 25.89 22.29 -34.80
C THR A 634 25.39 22.22 -33.36
N ALA A 635 26.22 22.66 -32.41
CA ALA A 635 25.81 22.95 -31.05
C ALA A 635 25.40 24.43 -30.94
N GLU A 636 24.26 24.69 -30.29
CA GLU A 636 23.72 26.02 -30.03
C GLU A 636 23.16 26.05 -28.59
N ASP A 637 23.28 27.20 -27.93
CA ASP A 637 22.86 27.41 -26.54
C ASP A 637 23.45 26.40 -25.55
N GLY A 638 24.69 25.95 -25.80
CA GLY A 638 25.41 25.01 -24.94
C GLY A 638 24.99 23.54 -25.08
N PHE A 639 24.23 23.18 -26.13
CA PHE A 639 23.85 21.80 -26.40
C PHE A 639 23.89 21.43 -27.87
N VAL A 640 24.03 20.14 -28.14
CA VAL A 640 23.85 19.55 -29.47
C VAL A 640 22.76 18.48 -29.41
N ASP A 641 21.80 18.59 -30.33
CA ASP A 641 20.78 17.56 -30.52
C ASP A 641 21.33 16.48 -31.47
N TYR A 642 21.27 15.22 -31.06
CA TYR A 642 21.76 14.08 -31.83
C TYR A 642 20.73 12.95 -31.84
N ASN A 643 20.34 12.49 -33.04
CA ASN A 643 19.48 11.31 -33.18
C ASN A 643 20.33 10.05 -32.98
N ILE A 644 20.10 9.35 -31.87
CA ILE A 644 20.81 8.11 -31.54
C ILE A 644 19.95 6.90 -31.84
N HIS A 645 20.60 5.83 -32.30
CA HIS A 645 20.00 4.51 -32.45
C HIS A 645 20.58 3.57 -31.40
N VAL A 646 19.74 3.03 -30.51
CA VAL A 646 20.17 2.13 -29.43
C VAL A 646 19.42 0.80 -29.53
N PRO A 647 20.13 -0.35 -29.59
CA PRO A 647 19.49 -1.67 -29.58
C PRO A 647 18.60 -1.90 -28.35
N ALA A 648 17.66 -2.83 -28.45
CA ALA A 648 16.85 -3.29 -27.32
C ALA A 648 17.72 -3.96 -26.26
N LEU A 649 17.50 -3.68 -24.96
CA LEU A 649 18.23 -4.32 -23.85
C LEU A 649 19.74 -4.37 -24.12
N GLY A 650 20.29 -3.23 -24.52
CA GLY A 650 21.62 -3.12 -25.09
C GLY A 650 22.18 -1.70 -24.97
N TYR A 651 23.29 -1.45 -25.66
CA TYR A 651 23.88 -0.11 -25.70
C TYR A 651 24.57 0.19 -27.03
N THR A 652 24.82 1.49 -27.20
CA THR A 652 25.71 2.04 -28.22
C THR A 652 26.75 2.95 -27.55
N CYS A 653 27.78 3.34 -28.31
CA CYS A 653 28.77 4.31 -27.88
C CYS A 653 28.78 5.48 -28.85
N ILE A 654 28.88 6.70 -28.33
CA ILE A 654 28.99 7.92 -29.13
C ILE A 654 30.29 8.67 -28.80
N TYR A 655 30.85 9.33 -29.80
CA TYR A 655 31.99 10.23 -29.71
C TYR A 655 31.53 11.65 -30.02
N ILE A 656 32.04 12.63 -29.31
CA ILE A 656 31.77 14.04 -29.52
C ILE A 656 33.11 14.78 -29.56
N GLU A 657 33.54 15.16 -30.76
CA GLU A 657 34.82 15.84 -30.98
C GLU A 657 34.58 17.19 -31.67
N ASN A 658 35.31 18.24 -31.26
CA ASN A 658 35.22 19.54 -31.93
C ASN A 658 35.64 19.44 -33.41
N SER A 659 34.93 20.15 -34.27
CA SER A 659 35.20 20.24 -35.70
C SER A 659 35.46 21.68 -36.13
N ASP A 660 36.55 21.90 -36.85
CA ASP A 660 36.83 23.19 -37.50
C ASP A 660 36.06 23.36 -38.83
N MET A 661 35.34 22.31 -39.29
CA MET A 661 34.56 22.39 -40.53
C MET A 661 33.20 23.04 -40.28
N ALA A 662 32.95 24.15 -40.97
CA ALA A 662 31.63 24.77 -41.03
C ALA A 662 30.72 24.02 -42.00
N ILE A 663 29.69 23.33 -41.49
CA ILE A 663 28.56 22.89 -42.31
C ILE A 663 27.50 24.01 -42.30
N PRO A 664 26.93 24.39 -43.47
CA PRO A 664 25.78 25.28 -43.48
C PRO A 664 24.63 24.64 -42.70
N VAL A 665 24.08 25.39 -41.73
CA VAL A 665 22.88 25.00 -40.98
C VAL A 665 21.81 24.60 -41.99
N LYS A 666 21.38 23.33 -41.97
CA LYS A 666 20.27 22.87 -42.81
C LYS A 666 19.03 23.68 -42.46
N GLU A 667 18.23 24.04 -43.46
CA GLU A 667 16.94 24.70 -43.22
C GLU A 667 16.10 23.90 -42.20
N ASN A 668 15.47 24.63 -41.28
CA ASN A 668 14.59 24.05 -40.26
C ASN A 668 13.50 23.23 -40.96
N LYS A 669 13.44 21.93 -40.64
CA LYS A 669 12.37 21.03 -41.11
C LYS A 669 11.07 21.19 -40.34
N PHE A 670 11.11 21.88 -39.20
CA PHE A 670 9.94 22.22 -38.44
C PHE A 670 9.30 23.49 -38.97
N ASN A 671 8.00 23.43 -39.20
CA ASN A 671 7.16 24.61 -39.29
C ASN A 671 6.61 24.85 -37.88
N ALA A 672 7.09 25.90 -37.20
CA ALA A 672 6.67 26.21 -35.85
C ALA A 672 6.55 27.72 -35.62
N SER A 673 5.59 28.08 -34.78
CA SER A 673 5.39 29.44 -34.26
C SER A 673 4.95 29.35 -32.81
N ALA A 674 4.69 30.48 -32.15
CA ALA A 674 4.18 30.49 -30.78
C ALA A 674 2.84 29.73 -30.61
N LYS A 675 2.09 29.47 -31.69
CA LYS A 675 0.77 28.81 -31.69
C LYS A 675 0.69 27.56 -32.54
N HIS A 676 1.81 27.08 -33.08
CA HIS A 676 1.79 26.05 -34.11
C HIS A 676 3.04 25.17 -34.00
N LEU A 677 2.85 23.85 -34.03
CA LEU A 677 3.93 22.86 -34.13
C LEU A 677 3.58 21.88 -35.24
N GLU A 678 4.45 21.73 -36.24
CA GLU A 678 4.25 20.80 -37.34
C GLU A 678 5.54 20.06 -37.69
N ASN A 679 5.42 18.73 -37.81
CA ASN A 679 6.42 17.85 -38.40
C ASN A 679 5.80 17.08 -39.59
N ASP A 680 6.49 16.05 -40.08
CA ASP A 680 6.02 15.27 -41.22
C ASP A 680 4.75 14.43 -40.93
N LEU A 681 4.50 14.10 -39.65
CA LEU A 681 3.42 13.19 -39.23
C LEU A 681 2.18 13.91 -38.71
N ILE A 682 2.35 14.97 -37.92
CA ILE A 682 1.24 15.69 -37.28
C ILE A 682 1.41 17.20 -37.32
N ARG A 683 0.28 17.89 -37.24
CA ARG A 683 0.18 19.34 -37.06
C ARG A 683 -0.66 19.65 -35.82
N VAL A 684 -0.13 20.48 -34.93
CA VAL A 684 -0.74 20.87 -33.66
C VAL A 684 -0.95 22.38 -33.64
N GLU A 685 -2.20 22.81 -33.43
CA GLU A 685 -2.57 24.23 -33.35
C GLU A 685 -2.98 24.59 -31.91
N ILE A 686 -2.46 25.69 -31.38
CA ILE A 686 -2.72 26.17 -30.02
C ILE A 686 -3.46 27.51 -30.09
N ASP A 687 -4.54 27.64 -29.32
CA ASP A 687 -5.38 28.83 -29.33
C ASP A 687 -4.88 29.97 -28.42
N ASP A 688 -5.70 31.02 -28.33
CA ASP A 688 -5.43 32.18 -27.49
C ASP A 688 -5.64 31.94 -25.98
N GLU A 689 -6.22 30.82 -25.60
CA GLU A 689 -6.34 30.42 -24.20
C GLU A 689 -5.20 29.48 -23.79
N GLY A 690 -4.40 28.99 -24.76
CA GLY A 690 -3.33 28.05 -24.51
C GLY A 690 -3.74 26.58 -24.58
N CYS A 691 -4.94 26.30 -25.06
CA CYS A 691 -5.44 24.96 -25.29
C CYS A 691 -5.02 24.48 -26.69
N ILE A 692 -4.85 23.17 -26.84
CA ILE A 692 -4.62 22.57 -28.14
C ILE A 692 -5.97 22.46 -28.85
N SER A 693 -6.12 23.23 -29.93
CA SER A 693 -7.38 23.36 -30.69
C SER A 693 -7.49 22.39 -31.87
N SER A 694 -6.38 21.81 -32.32
CA SER A 694 -6.34 20.82 -33.39
C SER A 694 -5.09 19.96 -33.23
N ILE A 695 -5.24 18.65 -33.46
CA ILE A 695 -4.15 17.71 -33.66
C ILE A 695 -4.49 16.93 -34.93
N PHE A 696 -3.97 17.41 -36.07
CA PHE A 696 -4.23 16.82 -37.36
C PHE A 696 -3.19 15.75 -37.70
N ASP A 697 -3.65 14.51 -37.93
CA ASP A 697 -2.82 13.42 -38.44
C ASP A 697 -2.68 13.55 -39.96
N LYS A 698 -1.43 13.74 -40.43
CA LYS A 698 -1.11 13.94 -41.85
C LYS A 698 -1.01 12.62 -42.61
N GLU A 699 -0.80 11.48 -41.96
CA GLU A 699 -0.78 10.20 -42.66
C GLU A 699 -2.22 9.69 -42.86
N GLU A 700 -3.05 9.76 -41.83
CA GLU A 700 -4.46 9.34 -41.90
C GLU A 700 -5.40 10.44 -42.40
N GLN A 701 -4.87 11.66 -42.64
CA GLN A 701 -5.59 12.82 -43.19
C GLN A 701 -6.87 13.16 -42.40
N ARG A 702 -6.79 13.14 -41.07
CA ARG A 702 -7.94 13.36 -40.19
C ARG A 702 -7.61 14.25 -39.01
N GLU A 703 -8.63 14.95 -38.53
CA GLU A 703 -8.62 15.56 -37.21
C GLU A 703 -8.76 14.45 -36.14
N THR A 704 -8.06 14.63 -35.03
CA THR A 704 -8.04 13.65 -33.92
C THR A 704 -8.76 14.18 -32.68
N LEU A 705 -9.01 15.49 -32.60
CA LEU A 705 -9.80 16.11 -31.55
C LEU A 705 -11.25 16.36 -31.99
N ALA A 706 -12.20 16.12 -31.10
CA ALA A 706 -13.57 16.55 -31.31
C ALA A 706 -13.74 18.04 -30.99
N GLU A 707 -13.03 18.51 -29.96
CA GLU A 707 -13.00 19.91 -29.51
C GLU A 707 -11.55 20.28 -29.16
N LYS A 708 -11.26 20.56 -27.88
CA LYS A 708 -9.93 20.99 -27.41
C LYS A 708 -9.26 19.93 -26.54
N ALA A 709 -7.94 19.99 -26.49
CA ALA A 709 -7.11 19.30 -25.52
C ALA A 709 -6.27 20.28 -24.69
N ASN A 710 -5.61 19.77 -23.65
CA ASN A 710 -4.82 20.57 -22.71
C ASN A 710 -5.66 21.62 -21.95
N LEU A 711 -6.91 21.28 -21.61
CA LEU A 711 -7.78 22.12 -20.80
C LEU A 711 -7.39 22.00 -19.32
N LEU A 712 -6.61 22.95 -18.80
CA LEU A 712 -6.19 22.99 -17.39
C LEU A 712 -7.31 23.56 -16.51
N GLN A 713 -7.92 22.70 -15.71
CA GLN A 713 -9.11 22.99 -14.92
C GLN A 713 -8.85 22.86 -13.42
N LEU A 714 -9.20 23.90 -12.68
CA LEU A 714 -9.15 23.94 -11.23
C LEU A 714 -10.55 23.66 -10.65
N TRP A 715 -10.67 22.52 -10.00
CA TRP A 715 -11.90 22.05 -9.35
C TRP A 715 -11.86 22.29 -7.86
N GLU A 716 -13.03 22.44 -7.25
CA GLU A 716 -13.21 22.35 -5.81
C GLU A 716 -13.06 20.89 -5.35
N ASP A 717 -12.35 20.70 -4.24
CA ASP A 717 -12.00 19.38 -3.68
C ASP A 717 -12.37 19.32 -2.20
N GLU A 718 -13.66 19.19 -1.96
CA GLU A 718 -14.27 19.07 -0.64
C GLU A 718 -15.16 17.81 -0.59
N PRO A 719 -14.57 16.62 -0.36
CA PRO A 719 -15.35 15.40 -0.17
C PRO A 719 -16.10 15.43 1.18
N ASN A 720 -17.12 14.58 1.30
CA ASN A 720 -17.96 14.47 2.50
C ASN A 720 -17.16 14.07 3.75
N ASN A 721 -16.18 13.16 3.59
CA ASN A 721 -15.31 12.68 4.65
C ASN A 721 -13.91 12.42 4.09
N TRP A 722 -12.90 12.49 4.96
CA TRP A 722 -11.53 12.05 4.68
C TRP A 722 -10.91 12.69 3.43
N GLY A 723 -10.71 14.02 3.45
CA GLY A 723 -10.18 14.83 2.36
C GLY A 723 -8.95 14.23 1.65
N ALA A 724 -7.98 13.71 2.41
CA ALA A 724 -6.78 13.12 1.82
C ALA A 724 -7.07 11.82 1.03
N TRP A 725 -8.07 11.06 1.45
CA TRP A 725 -8.43 9.79 0.85
C TRP A 725 -9.41 9.94 -0.30
N ASP A 726 -10.48 10.72 -0.12
CA ASP A 726 -11.65 10.59 -0.98
C ASP A 726 -11.83 11.76 -1.95
N VAL A 727 -12.57 11.48 -3.02
CA VAL A 727 -13.14 12.46 -3.96
C VAL A 727 -14.54 11.95 -4.25
N ASN A 728 -15.56 12.78 -4.09
CA ASN A 728 -16.94 12.40 -4.39
C ASN A 728 -17.41 12.96 -5.74
N HIS A 729 -18.22 12.19 -6.48
CA HIS A 729 -18.65 12.48 -7.85
C HIS A 729 -19.22 13.89 -8.09
N PHE A 730 -19.85 14.50 -7.07
CA PHE A 730 -20.51 15.79 -7.19
C PHE A 730 -19.55 16.96 -7.46
N TYR A 731 -18.22 16.79 -7.34
CA TYR A 731 -17.29 17.84 -7.78
C TYR A 731 -17.51 18.19 -9.26
N ARG A 732 -17.91 17.21 -10.10
CA ARG A 732 -18.24 17.42 -11.51
C ARG A 732 -19.61 18.08 -11.76
N GLU A 733 -20.42 18.25 -10.72
CA GLU A 733 -21.66 19.04 -10.78
C GLU A 733 -21.38 20.55 -10.60
N THR A 734 -20.16 20.89 -10.18
CA THR A 734 -19.66 22.27 -10.10
C THR A 734 -19.05 22.72 -11.43
N THR A 735 -18.71 24.01 -11.54
CA THR A 735 -17.99 24.56 -12.70
C THR A 735 -16.54 24.80 -12.32
N PRO A 736 -15.55 24.24 -13.05
CA PRO A 736 -14.15 24.49 -12.76
C PRO A 736 -13.73 25.90 -13.17
N GLU A 737 -12.74 26.46 -12.48
CA GLU A 737 -12.00 27.61 -12.99
C GLU A 737 -11.00 27.15 -14.05
N GLN A 738 -11.03 27.76 -15.23
CA GLN A 738 -10.02 27.51 -16.26
C GLN A 738 -8.74 28.28 -15.95
N ALA A 739 -7.59 27.63 -16.05
CA ALA A 739 -6.30 28.28 -15.88
C ALA A 739 -6.14 29.43 -16.90
N LYS A 740 -5.68 30.58 -16.43
CA LYS A 740 -5.52 31.79 -17.25
C LYS A 740 -4.10 31.84 -17.79
N ARG A 741 -3.95 31.76 -19.12
CA ARG A 741 -2.67 31.93 -19.79
C ARG A 741 -2.16 33.36 -19.64
N ILE A 742 -0.92 33.49 -19.19
CA ILE A 742 -0.19 34.75 -19.01
C ILE A 742 0.68 35.05 -20.23
N SER A 743 1.44 34.06 -20.69
CA SER A 743 2.34 34.18 -21.83
C SER A 743 2.40 32.88 -22.62
N MET A 744 2.81 33.01 -23.88
CA MET A 744 3.04 31.91 -24.80
C MET A 744 4.08 32.37 -25.82
N GLU A 745 5.16 31.61 -25.93
CA GLU A 745 6.27 31.91 -26.82
C GLU A 745 6.84 30.63 -27.42
N LEU A 746 7.39 30.74 -28.63
CA LEU A 746 8.23 29.70 -29.20
C LEU A 746 9.56 29.74 -28.44
N GLU A 747 9.78 28.78 -27.54
CA GLU A 747 10.99 28.71 -26.72
C GLU A 747 12.18 28.19 -27.51
N LEU A 748 11.94 27.19 -28.38
CA LEU A 748 13.00 26.55 -29.15
C LEU A 748 12.47 26.02 -30.48
N ILE A 749 13.25 26.20 -31.55
CA ILE A 749 13.07 25.53 -32.83
C ILE A 749 14.44 25.07 -33.33
N SER A 750 14.60 23.76 -33.53
CA SER A 750 15.80 23.15 -34.11
C SER A 750 15.43 22.24 -35.27
N GLN A 751 16.42 21.61 -35.89
CA GLN A 751 16.18 20.61 -36.93
C GLN A 751 15.47 19.34 -36.41
N PHE A 752 15.48 19.10 -35.09
CA PHE A 752 14.99 17.87 -34.47
C PHE A 752 13.76 18.04 -33.58
N ARG A 753 13.52 19.23 -33.05
CA ARG A 753 12.34 19.49 -32.21
C ARG A 753 11.92 20.95 -32.25
N ALA A 754 10.67 21.19 -31.88
CA ALA A 754 10.18 22.51 -31.55
C ALA A 754 9.46 22.48 -30.19
N ILE A 755 9.57 23.57 -29.43
CA ILE A 755 9.03 23.70 -28.07
C ILE A 755 8.31 25.04 -27.95
N ILE A 756 7.05 24.99 -27.55
CA ILE A 756 6.28 26.16 -27.12
C ILE A 756 6.25 26.17 -25.60
N LYS A 757 6.65 27.30 -25.00
CA LYS A 757 6.54 27.54 -23.57
C LYS A 757 5.32 28.41 -23.29
N GLN A 758 4.54 28.01 -22.29
CA GLN A 758 3.37 28.72 -21.80
C GLN A 758 3.47 28.93 -20.30
N GLU A 759 2.98 30.06 -19.83
CA GLU A 759 2.83 30.34 -18.41
C GLU A 759 1.36 30.57 -18.09
N PHE A 760 0.86 29.96 -17.03
CA PHE A 760 -0.53 30.08 -16.57
C PHE A 760 -0.59 30.43 -15.09
N THR A 761 -1.71 31.04 -14.70
CA THR A 761 -2.16 31.13 -13.31
C THR A 761 -3.43 30.33 -13.12
N ALA A 762 -3.50 29.52 -12.06
CA ALA A 762 -4.69 28.81 -11.64
C ALA A 762 -4.88 29.04 -10.14
N GLY A 763 -5.90 29.81 -9.74
CA GLY A 763 -6.03 30.27 -8.36
C GLY A 763 -4.81 31.10 -7.91
N ASN A 764 -4.18 30.68 -6.82
CA ASN A 764 -2.94 31.22 -6.27
C ASN A 764 -1.67 30.56 -6.85
N SER A 765 -1.83 29.56 -7.71
CA SER A 765 -0.74 28.73 -8.24
C SER A 765 -0.27 29.19 -9.61
N LYS A 766 0.99 28.88 -9.92
CA LYS A 766 1.62 29.16 -11.23
C LYS A 766 2.01 27.87 -11.92
N ILE A 767 1.78 27.81 -13.22
CA ILE A 767 2.10 26.64 -14.06
C ILE A 767 2.98 27.13 -15.21
N ILE A 768 4.15 26.54 -15.38
CA ILE A 768 4.97 26.66 -16.58
C ILE A 768 4.84 25.35 -17.33
N GLN A 769 4.39 25.42 -18.58
CA GLN A 769 4.18 24.28 -19.43
C GLN A 769 5.04 24.39 -20.69
N ARG A 770 5.72 23.30 -21.07
CA ARG A 770 6.46 23.17 -22.33
C ARG A 770 5.84 22.09 -23.18
N ILE A 771 5.27 22.47 -24.30
CA ILE A 771 4.69 21.56 -25.29
C ILE A 771 5.75 21.35 -26.37
N SER A 772 6.18 20.10 -26.54
CA SER A 772 7.26 19.74 -27.45
C SER A 772 6.80 18.70 -28.47
N LEU A 773 7.30 18.87 -29.69
CA LEU A 773 7.14 17.93 -30.79
C LEU A 773 8.51 17.60 -31.38
N MET A 774 8.82 16.31 -31.47
CA MET A 774 10.06 15.81 -32.06
C MET A 774 9.87 15.40 -33.51
N GLN A 775 10.95 15.40 -34.29
CA GLN A 775 10.94 14.93 -35.67
C GLN A 775 10.60 13.44 -35.68
N ASN A 776 9.81 13.01 -36.68
CA ASN A 776 9.38 11.62 -36.85
C ASN A 776 8.62 11.04 -35.64
N SER A 777 8.00 11.88 -34.81
CA SER A 777 7.20 11.43 -33.66
C SER A 777 5.79 12.01 -33.70
N ARG A 778 4.82 11.22 -33.25
CA ARG A 778 3.42 11.64 -33.02
C ARG A 778 3.21 12.09 -31.56
N LEU A 779 4.22 11.92 -30.71
CA LEU A 779 4.15 12.21 -29.29
C LEU A 779 4.21 13.72 -29.04
N ILE A 780 3.11 14.25 -28.52
CA ILE A 780 3.01 15.63 -28.06
C ILE A 780 3.33 15.61 -26.57
N LYS A 781 4.60 15.84 -26.23
CA LYS A 781 5.10 15.76 -24.86
C LYS A 781 4.91 17.10 -24.15
N ILE A 782 4.29 17.07 -22.98
CA ILE A 782 3.91 18.24 -22.19
C ILE A 782 4.58 18.17 -20.81
N GLU A 783 5.63 18.96 -20.64
CA GLU A 783 6.39 19.06 -19.40
C GLU A 783 5.84 20.21 -18.55
N ASN A 784 5.62 19.97 -17.25
CA ASN A 784 5.01 20.94 -16.36
C ASN A 784 5.91 21.19 -15.15
N GLU A 785 6.10 22.47 -14.82
CA GLU A 785 6.61 22.95 -13.54
C GLU A 785 5.48 23.72 -12.85
N VAL A 786 5.08 23.32 -11.65
CA VAL A 786 3.92 23.91 -10.95
C VAL A 786 4.32 24.35 -9.55
N ASP A 787 4.16 25.65 -9.27
CA ASP A 787 4.18 26.19 -7.92
C ASP A 787 2.77 26.06 -7.33
N TRP A 788 2.51 24.95 -6.64
CA TRP A 788 1.17 24.61 -6.16
C TRP A 788 0.93 25.18 -4.75
N GLN A 789 0.01 26.14 -4.65
CA GLN A 789 -0.29 26.91 -3.45
C GLN A 789 -1.79 26.91 -3.09
N GLU A 790 -2.57 26.01 -3.69
CA GLU A 790 -4.01 25.92 -3.42
C GLU A 790 -4.34 25.21 -2.10
N GLU A 791 -5.59 25.34 -1.68
CA GLU A 791 -6.20 24.62 -0.56
C GLU A 791 -7.58 24.13 -0.98
N HIS A 792 -7.91 22.87 -0.71
CA HIS A 792 -9.20 22.26 -1.09
C HIS A 792 -9.49 22.40 -2.59
N LYS A 793 -8.45 22.25 -3.42
CA LYS A 793 -8.56 22.26 -4.89
C LYS A 793 -7.91 21.04 -5.51
N MET A 794 -8.37 20.74 -6.73
CA MET A 794 -7.83 19.69 -7.57
C MET A 794 -7.59 20.24 -8.98
N LEU A 795 -6.36 20.14 -9.46
CA LEU A 795 -5.97 20.52 -10.82
C LEU A 795 -6.08 19.30 -11.74
N ARG A 796 -6.85 19.42 -12.83
CA ARG A 796 -7.04 18.36 -13.82
C ARG A 796 -6.74 18.88 -15.23
N VAL A 797 -6.38 17.98 -16.13
CA VAL A 797 -6.23 18.27 -17.55
C VAL A 797 -7.12 17.37 -18.38
N CYS A 798 -7.83 17.96 -19.35
CA CYS A 798 -8.79 17.25 -20.19
C CYS A 798 -8.45 17.35 -21.68
N ALA A 799 -8.82 16.30 -22.43
CA ALA A 799 -8.81 16.25 -23.88
C ALA A 799 -10.08 15.59 -24.43
N GLU A 800 -10.75 16.26 -25.37
CA GLU A 800 -11.94 15.76 -26.05
C GLU A 800 -11.58 15.27 -27.45
N VAL A 801 -11.56 13.94 -27.62
CA VAL A 801 -11.00 13.28 -28.80
C VAL A 801 -12.08 12.86 -29.79
N GLN A 802 -11.73 12.68 -31.05
CA GLN A 802 -12.64 12.23 -32.11
C GLN A 802 -12.70 10.70 -32.18
N ILE A 803 -12.96 10.05 -31.04
CA ILE A 803 -13.10 8.60 -30.88
C ILE A 803 -14.43 8.30 -30.21
N GLN A 804 -15.18 7.34 -30.75
CA GLN A 804 -16.44 6.88 -30.18
C GLN A 804 -16.39 5.40 -29.83
N THR A 805 -16.36 5.10 -28.53
CA THR A 805 -16.37 3.75 -27.97
C THR A 805 -17.10 3.74 -26.63
N ASN A 806 -17.61 2.57 -26.23
CA ASN A 806 -18.29 2.38 -24.95
C ASN A 806 -17.32 1.99 -23.82
N GLU A 807 -16.05 1.76 -24.15
CA GLU A 807 -15.02 1.29 -23.23
C GLU A 807 -13.66 1.92 -23.56
N ALA A 808 -12.89 2.22 -22.52
CA ALA A 808 -11.53 2.72 -22.60
C ALA A 808 -10.56 1.71 -21.96
N SER A 809 -9.35 1.65 -22.48
CA SER A 809 -8.30 0.74 -21.99
C SER A 809 -7.38 1.47 -21.03
N PHE A 810 -7.07 0.85 -19.89
CA PHE A 810 -6.23 1.41 -18.84
C PHE A 810 -5.07 0.46 -18.58
N GLU A 811 -3.85 0.97 -18.56
CA GLU A 811 -2.71 0.16 -18.15
C GLU A 811 -2.78 -0.20 -16.67
N ILE A 812 -2.63 -1.49 -16.38
CA ILE A 812 -2.45 -2.04 -15.04
C ILE A 812 -1.17 -2.89 -15.03
N GLN A 813 -0.86 -3.53 -13.89
CA GLN A 813 0.30 -4.40 -13.79
C GLN A 813 0.20 -5.54 -14.82
N TYR A 814 1.24 -5.72 -15.64
CA TYR A 814 1.34 -6.81 -16.64
C TYR A 814 0.18 -6.90 -17.65
N GLY A 815 -0.51 -5.80 -17.96
CA GLY A 815 -1.56 -5.82 -18.98
C GLY A 815 -2.45 -4.58 -18.98
N THR A 816 -3.63 -4.72 -19.59
CA THR A 816 -4.61 -3.63 -19.69
C THR A 816 -5.99 -4.10 -19.28
N LEU A 817 -6.73 -3.23 -18.60
CA LEU A 817 -8.13 -3.45 -18.22
C LEU A 817 -9.03 -2.49 -18.98
N LYS A 818 -10.16 -2.99 -19.49
CA LYS A 818 -11.19 -2.13 -20.09
C LYS A 818 -12.20 -1.67 -19.05
N ARG A 819 -12.52 -0.37 -19.03
CA ARG A 819 -13.58 0.20 -18.18
C ARG A 819 -14.61 0.95 -19.03
N PRO A 820 -15.89 0.99 -18.62
CA PRO A 820 -16.93 1.68 -19.37
C PRO A 820 -16.69 3.19 -19.46
N THR A 821 -17.04 3.79 -20.59
CA THR A 821 -17.04 5.27 -20.80
C THR A 821 -18.40 5.89 -20.52
N HIS A 822 -19.35 5.12 -19.97
CA HIS A 822 -20.72 5.52 -19.66
C HIS A 822 -21.08 5.22 -18.19
N SER A 823 -22.29 5.53 -17.75
CA SER A 823 -22.74 5.32 -16.35
C SER A 823 -24.10 4.61 -16.32
N ASN A 824 -24.24 3.54 -17.10
CA ASN A 824 -25.52 2.86 -17.29
C ASN A 824 -25.97 2.12 -16.03
N THR A 825 -25.01 1.57 -15.28
CA THR A 825 -25.26 0.91 -14.00
C THR A 825 -24.65 1.71 -12.85
N SER A 826 -25.06 1.41 -11.62
CA SER A 826 -24.41 1.95 -10.41
C SER A 826 -22.93 1.57 -10.33
N TRP A 827 -22.53 0.42 -10.85
CA TRP A 827 -21.13 -0.04 -10.90
C TRP A 827 -20.29 0.74 -11.92
N ASP A 828 -20.90 1.21 -13.01
CA ASP A 828 -20.26 2.07 -14.00
C ASP A 828 -20.18 3.51 -13.47
N ALA A 829 -21.26 3.99 -12.86
CA ALA A 829 -21.33 5.33 -12.25
C ALA A 829 -20.29 5.51 -11.13
N ALA A 830 -20.00 4.45 -10.37
CA ALA A 830 -19.00 4.47 -9.31
C ALA A 830 -17.55 4.68 -9.82
N LYS A 831 -17.27 4.41 -11.11
CA LYS A 831 -15.94 4.52 -11.75
C LYS A 831 -15.68 5.91 -12.35
N PHE A 832 -16.00 6.97 -11.61
CA PHE A 832 -15.74 8.35 -12.02
C PHE A 832 -14.32 8.85 -11.69
N GLU A 833 -13.53 8.05 -10.99
CA GLU A 833 -12.09 8.25 -10.77
C GLU A 833 -11.47 6.86 -10.61
N VAL A 834 -10.51 6.53 -11.48
CA VAL A 834 -9.94 5.17 -11.57
C VAL A 834 -8.42 5.22 -11.68
N ALA A 835 -7.76 4.17 -11.20
CA ALA A 835 -6.31 4.04 -11.28
C ALA A 835 -5.86 3.54 -12.67
N ALA A 836 -4.80 4.13 -13.21
CA ALA A 836 -4.03 3.61 -14.34
C ALA A 836 -2.54 3.88 -14.13
N HIS A 837 -1.68 3.09 -14.76
CA HIS A 837 -0.23 3.22 -14.58
C HIS A 837 0.36 4.35 -15.43
N ARG A 838 0.80 4.06 -16.65
CA ARG A 838 1.49 5.02 -17.53
C ARG A 838 0.59 5.56 -18.62
N PHE A 839 -0.50 4.88 -18.97
CA PHE A 839 -1.41 5.35 -20.02
C PHE A 839 -2.86 4.93 -19.84
N ILE A 840 -3.72 5.70 -20.49
CA ILE A 840 -5.10 5.36 -20.84
C ILE A 840 -5.31 5.56 -22.34
N ASP A 841 -6.23 4.81 -22.93
CA ASP A 841 -6.47 4.81 -24.37
C ASP A 841 -7.96 4.72 -24.71
N LEU A 842 -8.38 5.55 -25.67
CA LEU A 842 -9.65 5.41 -26.38
C LEU A 842 -9.35 5.00 -27.81
N SER A 843 -9.83 3.83 -28.21
CA SER A 843 -9.63 3.32 -29.57
C SER A 843 -10.92 2.79 -30.20
N GLN A 844 -11.02 3.02 -31.50
CA GLN A 844 -11.86 2.28 -32.44
C GLN A 844 -10.99 1.27 -33.22
N PRO A 845 -11.57 0.38 -34.05
CA PRO A 845 -10.76 -0.55 -34.83
C PRO A 845 -9.78 0.11 -35.80
N ASP A 846 -10.08 1.29 -36.33
CA ASP A 846 -9.26 1.99 -37.33
C ASP A 846 -8.28 3.01 -36.74
N TYR A 847 -8.56 3.53 -35.55
CA TYR A 847 -7.82 4.66 -34.99
C TYR A 847 -8.01 4.81 -33.48
N GLY A 848 -7.03 5.38 -32.80
CA GLY A 848 -7.10 5.65 -31.36
C GLY A 848 -6.33 6.88 -30.91
N PHE A 849 -6.52 7.21 -29.63
CA PHE A 849 -5.90 8.34 -28.98
C PHE A 849 -5.59 7.99 -27.53
N ALA A 850 -4.31 8.07 -27.16
CA ALA A 850 -3.82 7.76 -25.83
C ALA A 850 -3.36 9.01 -25.07
N LEU A 851 -3.53 8.96 -23.75
CA LEU A 851 -2.98 9.92 -22.79
C LEU A 851 -1.94 9.18 -21.92
N LEU A 852 -0.68 9.59 -22.02
CA LEU A 852 0.45 8.99 -21.32
C LEU A 852 0.90 9.90 -20.17
N ASN A 853 1.51 9.34 -19.12
CA ASN A 853 2.03 10.08 -17.98
C ASN A 853 3.29 9.44 -17.36
N ASP A 854 4.05 10.23 -16.60
CA ASP A 854 5.26 9.79 -15.91
C ASP A 854 5.10 9.50 -14.40
N CYS A 855 4.02 9.94 -13.76
CA CYS A 855 3.83 9.78 -12.31
C CYS A 855 2.40 10.04 -11.79
N LYS A 856 1.39 10.04 -12.65
CA LYS A 856 0.00 10.38 -12.30
C LYS A 856 -0.88 9.15 -12.45
N TYR A 857 -1.74 8.88 -11.47
CA TYR A 857 -2.49 7.62 -11.42
C TYR A 857 -4.01 7.81 -11.43
N GLY A 858 -4.52 8.97 -11.04
CA GLY A 858 -5.96 9.27 -11.04
C GLY A 858 -6.44 9.70 -12.44
N HIS A 859 -7.33 8.90 -13.03
CA HIS A 859 -7.87 9.13 -14.36
C HIS A 859 -9.40 9.13 -14.36
N TYR A 860 -9.97 9.82 -15.34
CA TYR A 860 -11.39 9.75 -15.66
C TYR A 860 -11.57 9.66 -17.17
N VAL A 861 -12.48 8.79 -17.61
CA VAL A 861 -12.86 8.69 -19.02
C VAL A 861 -14.37 8.61 -19.14
N LYS A 862 -14.95 9.51 -19.94
CA LYS A 862 -16.39 9.56 -20.18
C LYS A 862 -16.69 9.99 -21.59
N GLY A 863 -17.48 9.19 -22.31
CA GLY A 863 -17.71 9.39 -23.73
C GLY A 863 -16.37 9.43 -24.47
N ASN A 864 -16.05 10.59 -25.03
CA ASN A 864 -14.83 10.88 -25.76
C ASN A 864 -13.86 11.82 -24.99
N THR A 865 -14.08 12.03 -23.70
CA THR A 865 -13.22 12.87 -22.85
C THR A 865 -12.22 12.00 -22.10
N LEU A 866 -10.93 12.24 -22.33
CA LEU A 866 -9.82 11.76 -21.52
C LEU A 866 -9.46 12.83 -20.48
N ASP A 867 -9.34 12.44 -19.22
CA ASP A 867 -9.05 13.37 -18.13
C ASP A 867 -8.02 12.75 -17.16
N LEU A 868 -7.01 13.57 -16.80
CA LEU A 868 -5.95 13.22 -15.86
C LEU A 868 -5.96 14.16 -14.67
N ASN A 869 -5.95 13.57 -13.48
CA ASN A 869 -5.84 14.30 -12.22
C ASN A 869 -4.36 14.60 -11.91
N LEU A 870 -3.99 15.88 -11.91
CA LEU A 870 -2.59 16.31 -11.82
C LEU A 870 -2.16 16.50 -10.36
N LEU A 871 -2.89 17.31 -9.60
CA LEU A 871 -2.55 17.69 -8.23
C LEU A 871 -3.82 17.90 -7.41
N ARG A 872 -3.71 17.65 -6.10
CA ARG A 872 -4.75 17.94 -5.11
C ARG A 872 -4.15 18.75 -3.95
N SER A 873 -4.98 19.34 -3.09
CA SER A 873 -4.55 20.03 -1.87
C SER A 873 -5.47 19.78 -0.66
N PRO A 874 -5.67 18.51 -0.26
CA PRO A 874 -6.46 18.19 0.93
C PRO A 874 -5.76 18.67 2.21
N LYS A 875 -6.51 18.77 3.32
CA LYS A 875 -6.00 19.36 4.58
C LYS A 875 -6.20 18.52 5.84
N ASP A 876 -6.87 17.37 5.74
CA ASP A 876 -7.32 16.58 6.89
C ASP A 876 -6.17 16.04 7.75
N THR A 877 -5.16 15.38 7.15
CA THR A 877 -4.04 14.76 7.87
C THR A 877 -2.72 15.50 7.70
N ASP A 878 -2.52 16.10 6.53
CA ASP A 878 -1.38 16.94 6.20
C ASP A 878 -1.88 18.32 5.77
N LYS A 879 -1.62 19.33 6.60
CA LYS A 879 -2.02 20.72 6.32
C LYS A 879 -1.26 21.33 5.14
N GLU A 880 -0.14 20.74 4.76
CA GLU A 880 0.75 21.20 3.69
C GLU A 880 0.75 20.20 2.51
N ALA A 881 -0.24 19.31 2.41
CA ALA A 881 -0.29 18.27 1.38
C ALA A 881 -0.11 18.87 -0.02
N ASP A 882 0.92 18.38 -0.73
CA ASP A 882 1.34 18.82 -2.06
C ASP A 882 1.65 20.32 -2.21
N GLN A 883 1.68 21.14 -1.15
CA GLN A 883 1.98 22.58 -1.27
C GLN A 883 3.49 22.83 -1.45
N HIS A 884 3.97 22.63 -2.67
CA HIS A 884 5.36 22.86 -3.05
C HIS A 884 5.52 22.93 -4.57
N GLN A 885 6.77 22.97 -5.03
CA GLN A 885 7.14 22.89 -6.44
C GLN A 885 7.00 21.46 -6.96
N HIS A 886 6.20 21.27 -8.00
CA HIS A 886 6.02 19.99 -8.67
C HIS A 886 6.63 20.01 -10.06
N THR A 887 7.14 18.86 -10.49
CA THR A 887 7.48 18.63 -11.89
C THR A 887 6.91 17.30 -12.34
N PHE A 888 6.28 17.27 -13.52
CA PHE A 888 5.71 16.05 -14.09
C PHE A 888 5.46 16.21 -15.58
N THR A 889 5.31 15.09 -16.26
CA THR A 889 5.11 15.02 -17.70
C THR A 889 3.88 14.20 -18.02
N PHE A 890 3.05 14.71 -18.93
CA PHE A 890 2.05 13.92 -19.62
C PHE A 890 2.19 14.14 -21.13
N ALA A 891 1.57 13.26 -21.92
CA ALA A 891 1.65 13.36 -23.37
C ALA A 891 0.37 12.89 -24.04
N TYR A 892 0.06 13.49 -25.18
CA TYR A 892 -1.00 13.02 -26.07
C TYR A 892 -0.38 12.24 -27.23
N TYR A 893 -1.02 11.13 -27.59
CA TYR A 893 -0.50 10.24 -28.62
C TYR A 893 -1.63 9.70 -29.51
N PRO A 894 -1.90 10.36 -30.67
CA PRO A 894 -2.79 9.81 -31.68
C PRO A 894 -2.09 8.66 -32.42
N HIS A 895 -2.79 7.55 -32.60
CA HIS A 895 -2.23 6.33 -33.20
C HIS A 895 -3.21 5.63 -34.13
N LYS A 896 -2.65 4.83 -35.04
CA LYS A 896 -3.40 4.07 -36.03
C LYS A 896 -3.86 2.74 -35.45
N GLY A 897 -5.08 2.34 -35.79
CA GLY A 897 -5.66 1.07 -35.38
C GLY A 897 -6.13 1.08 -33.93
N SER A 898 -6.37 -0.11 -33.40
CA SER A 898 -6.68 -0.31 -31.99
C SER A 898 -5.44 -0.29 -31.12
N LEU A 899 -5.59 -0.16 -29.79
CA LEU A 899 -4.47 -0.26 -28.83
C LEU A 899 -3.57 -1.49 -29.04
N ILE A 900 -4.15 -2.62 -29.43
CA ILE A 900 -3.43 -3.88 -29.64
C ILE A 900 -2.48 -3.81 -30.85
N GLU A 901 -2.81 -2.97 -31.83
CA GLU A 901 -2.07 -2.81 -33.09
C GLU A 901 -1.13 -1.60 -33.06
N SER A 902 -1.14 -0.84 -31.96
CA SER A 902 -0.37 0.39 -31.83
C SER A 902 0.88 0.23 -30.96
N ASP A 903 1.74 1.25 -31.00
CA ASP A 903 2.97 1.32 -30.20
C ASP A 903 2.79 2.12 -28.90
N VAL A 904 1.54 2.37 -28.45
CA VAL A 904 1.23 3.14 -27.23
C VAL A 904 1.98 2.61 -26.01
N LEU A 905 2.01 1.29 -25.82
CA LEU A 905 2.75 0.66 -24.72
C LEU A 905 4.24 1.01 -24.76
N GLN A 906 4.85 0.89 -25.95
CA GLN A 906 6.26 1.22 -26.17
C GLN A 906 6.53 2.71 -25.87
N GLN A 907 5.70 3.62 -26.39
CA GLN A 907 5.84 5.07 -26.16
C GLN A 907 5.66 5.43 -24.67
N ALA A 908 4.71 4.80 -23.98
CA ALA A 908 4.50 4.99 -22.55
C ALA A 908 5.74 4.54 -21.74
N HIS A 909 6.38 3.44 -22.14
CA HIS A 909 7.63 2.99 -21.54
C HIS A 909 8.80 3.92 -21.82
N PHE A 910 8.95 4.43 -23.04
CA PHE A 910 10.01 5.38 -23.39
C PHE A 910 9.89 6.71 -22.65
N LEU A 911 8.67 7.21 -22.45
CA LEU A 911 8.39 8.39 -21.63
C LEU A 911 8.86 8.20 -20.17
N ASN A 912 8.73 6.98 -19.67
CA ASN A 912 8.99 6.65 -18.27
C ASN A 912 10.44 6.19 -18.01
N SER A 913 11.10 5.57 -18.98
CA SER A 913 12.46 5.05 -18.83
C SER A 913 13.40 5.81 -19.76
N PRO A 914 14.05 6.90 -19.35
CA PRO A 914 15.01 7.61 -20.20
C PRO A 914 16.26 6.76 -20.48
N LEU A 915 16.93 6.99 -21.61
CA LEU A 915 18.23 6.38 -21.91
C LEU A 915 19.26 6.71 -20.83
N ILE A 916 20.10 5.74 -20.46
CA ILE A 916 21.16 5.93 -19.48
C ILE A 916 22.43 6.34 -20.21
N ILE A 917 22.87 7.58 -20.02
CA ILE A 917 24.04 8.15 -20.70
C ILE A 917 25.15 8.36 -19.68
N ARG A 918 26.33 7.80 -19.92
CA ARG A 918 27.51 8.01 -19.05
C ARG A 918 28.77 8.32 -19.86
N PRO A 919 29.58 9.30 -19.46
CA PRO A 919 30.89 9.50 -20.06
C PRO A 919 31.82 8.35 -19.64
N ILE A 920 32.64 7.87 -20.56
CA ILE A 920 33.57 6.74 -20.36
C ILE A 920 34.95 7.07 -20.96
N THR A 921 36.00 6.44 -20.45
CA THR A 921 37.38 6.61 -20.95
C THR A 921 37.78 5.53 -21.98
N GLU A 922 37.33 4.30 -21.74
CA GLU A 922 37.55 3.12 -22.58
C GLU A 922 36.25 2.68 -23.25
N LEU A 923 36.36 1.96 -24.36
CA LEU A 923 35.19 1.47 -25.10
C LEU A 923 35.05 -0.03 -24.84
N PRO A 924 33.83 -0.52 -24.58
CA PRO A 924 33.59 -1.95 -24.50
C PRO A 924 33.81 -2.62 -25.87
N GLU A 925 34.20 -3.91 -25.84
CA GLU A 925 34.52 -4.70 -27.04
C GLU A 925 33.30 -4.96 -27.93
N MET A 926 32.17 -5.35 -27.33
CA MET A 926 30.90 -5.49 -28.06
C MET A 926 30.23 -4.12 -28.18
N LYS A 927 29.70 -3.77 -29.34
CA LYS A 927 28.95 -2.51 -29.55
C LYS A 927 27.72 -2.80 -30.37
N ASN A 928 26.66 -2.03 -30.16
CA ASN A 928 25.45 -2.08 -30.97
C ASN A 928 24.78 -3.48 -30.96
N MET A 929 24.75 -4.15 -29.81
CA MET A 929 24.13 -5.46 -29.63
C MET A 929 23.03 -5.45 -28.57
N SER A 930 22.00 -6.27 -28.80
CA SER A 930 20.98 -6.62 -27.81
C SER A 930 21.44 -7.82 -27.00
N TYR A 931 21.35 -7.78 -25.67
CA TYR A 931 21.71 -8.93 -24.83
C TYR A 931 20.61 -9.99 -24.85
N PHE A 932 19.35 -9.55 -24.80
CA PHE A 932 18.21 -10.44 -24.92
C PHE A 932 17.21 -9.84 -25.90
N GLN A 933 16.59 -10.71 -26.70
CA GLN A 933 15.61 -10.31 -27.68
C GLN A 933 14.44 -11.27 -27.70
N VAL A 934 13.25 -10.70 -27.91
CA VAL A 934 12.06 -11.46 -28.28
C VAL A 934 11.79 -11.18 -29.75
N ILE A 935 11.79 -12.23 -30.58
CA ILE A 935 11.43 -12.16 -31.98
C ILE A 935 9.97 -12.58 -32.12
N GLY A 936 9.13 -11.65 -32.57
CA GLY A 936 7.68 -11.77 -32.65
C GLY A 936 6.97 -10.65 -31.88
N ASP A 937 5.66 -10.52 -32.08
CA ASP A 937 4.86 -9.45 -31.48
C ASP A 937 4.01 -9.95 -30.32
N GLY A 938 3.71 -9.06 -29.36
CA GLY A 938 2.77 -9.32 -28.26
C GLY A 938 3.39 -9.84 -26.97
N VAL A 939 4.72 -9.98 -26.88
CA VAL A 939 5.41 -10.35 -25.63
C VAL A 939 6.52 -9.36 -25.32
N LYS A 940 6.62 -8.98 -24.05
CA LYS A 940 7.62 -8.05 -23.54
C LYS A 940 8.47 -8.71 -22.47
N ILE A 941 9.80 -8.53 -22.53
CA ILE A 941 10.67 -8.76 -21.36
C ILE A 941 10.47 -7.59 -20.40
N GLU A 942 9.85 -7.86 -19.26
CA GLU A 942 9.66 -6.87 -18.19
C GLU A 942 10.91 -6.72 -17.34
N THR A 943 11.48 -7.82 -16.85
CA THR A 943 12.55 -7.78 -15.83
C THR A 943 13.70 -8.68 -16.22
N ILE A 944 14.93 -8.20 -15.99
CA ILE A 944 16.18 -8.93 -16.11
C ILE A 944 16.98 -8.69 -14.84
N LYS A 945 17.27 -9.75 -14.09
CA LYS A 945 18.06 -9.64 -12.86
C LYS A 945 18.89 -10.88 -12.60
N PRO A 946 19.94 -10.82 -11.77
CA PRO A 946 20.58 -12.02 -11.23
C PRO A 946 19.60 -12.81 -10.36
N ALA A 947 19.69 -14.15 -10.37
CA ALA A 947 18.87 -14.99 -9.51
C ALA A 947 19.17 -14.76 -8.02
N GLU A 948 18.16 -14.92 -7.15
CA GLU A 948 18.28 -14.70 -5.70
C GLU A 948 19.28 -15.63 -5.01
N ASP A 949 19.44 -16.85 -5.55
CA ASP A 949 20.43 -17.83 -5.08
C ASP A 949 21.82 -17.64 -5.74
N GLY A 950 21.96 -16.64 -6.62
CA GLY A 950 23.19 -16.34 -7.35
C GLY A 950 23.47 -17.26 -8.54
N ASN A 951 22.58 -18.20 -8.87
CA ASN A 951 22.78 -19.15 -9.95
C ASN A 951 21.96 -18.80 -11.20
N GLY A 952 22.58 -18.04 -12.10
CA GLY A 952 21.99 -17.66 -13.38
C GLY A 952 21.27 -16.32 -13.37
N ILE A 953 20.52 -16.06 -14.44
CA ILE A 953 19.81 -14.81 -14.72
C ILE A 953 18.32 -15.10 -14.82
N ILE A 954 17.51 -14.28 -14.17
CA ILE A 954 16.06 -14.33 -14.23
C ILE A 954 15.57 -13.35 -15.30
N LEU A 955 14.81 -13.88 -16.26
CA LEU A 955 14.02 -13.13 -17.22
C LEU A 955 12.54 -13.29 -16.89
N ARG A 956 11.83 -12.17 -16.75
CA ARG A 956 10.36 -12.18 -16.63
C ARG A 956 9.74 -11.55 -17.86
N LEU A 957 8.86 -12.29 -18.49
CA LEU A 957 8.16 -11.90 -19.70
C LEU A 957 6.65 -11.90 -19.45
N TYR A 958 5.92 -11.07 -20.17
CA TYR A 958 4.46 -11.16 -20.21
C TYR A 958 3.89 -10.85 -21.59
N GLU A 959 2.72 -11.43 -21.87
CA GLU A 959 1.93 -11.14 -23.06
C GLU A 959 1.16 -9.82 -22.88
N THR A 960 1.22 -8.93 -23.87
CA THR A 960 0.82 -7.53 -23.70
C THR A 960 -0.53 -7.17 -24.31
N ALA A 961 -1.07 -8.01 -25.21
CA ALA A 961 -2.19 -7.68 -26.07
C ALA A 961 -3.49 -8.46 -25.78
N GLY A 962 -3.46 -9.41 -24.85
CA GLY A 962 -4.58 -10.30 -24.54
C GLY A 962 -4.83 -11.35 -25.62
N LYS A 963 -3.78 -11.86 -26.28
CA LYS A 963 -3.87 -12.88 -27.35
C LYS A 963 -2.89 -14.04 -27.12
N SER A 964 -3.28 -15.25 -27.51
CA SER A 964 -2.31 -16.35 -27.56
C SER A 964 -1.28 -16.08 -28.67
N CYS A 965 0.01 -16.26 -28.39
CA CYS A 965 1.07 -16.02 -29.35
C CYS A 965 2.27 -16.96 -29.18
N SER A 966 3.08 -17.05 -30.23
CA SER A 966 4.36 -17.77 -30.23
C SER A 966 5.45 -16.77 -30.56
N VAL A 967 6.45 -16.69 -29.69
CA VAL A 967 7.61 -15.81 -29.86
C VAL A 967 8.89 -16.61 -29.70
N LYS A 968 10.01 -16.07 -30.16
CA LYS A 968 11.32 -16.69 -29.97
C LYS A 968 12.17 -15.83 -29.04
N LEU A 969 12.60 -16.42 -27.93
CA LEU A 969 13.58 -15.83 -27.04
C LEU A 969 14.98 -16.11 -27.58
N GLU A 970 15.80 -15.09 -27.69
CA GLU A 970 17.20 -15.16 -28.12
C GLU A 970 18.10 -14.40 -27.14
N ALA A 971 19.28 -14.95 -26.84
CA ALA A 971 20.32 -14.29 -26.07
C ALA A 971 21.59 -14.13 -26.90
N TRP A 972 22.45 -13.20 -26.51
CA TRP A 972 23.70 -12.89 -27.21
C TRP A 972 24.74 -14.03 -27.28
N LYS A 973 24.53 -15.10 -26.51
CA LYS A 973 25.39 -16.29 -26.49
C LYS A 973 24.58 -17.54 -26.11
N GLU A 974 25.16 -18.70 -26.39
CA GLU A 974 24.61 -20.00 -26.00
C GLU A 974 24.47 -20.12 -24.48
N TRP A 975 23.30 -20.56 -24.01
CA TRP A 975 23.08 -20.96 -22.62
C TRP A 975 23.16 -22.48 -22.46
N GLN A 976 23.61 -22.92 -21.29
CA GLN A 976 23.58 -24.33 -20.91
C GLN A 976 22.15 -24.78 -20.67
N LYS A 977 21.35 -23.97 -19.96
CA LYS A 977 19.96 -24.30 -19.60
C LYS A 977 19.06 -23.06 -19.57
N LEU A 978 17.83 -23.24 -20.03
CA LEU A 978 16.71 -22.35 -19.80
C LEU A 978 15.63 -23.12 -19.02
N ILE A 979 15.29 -22.63 -17.83
CA ILE A 979 14.36 -23.28 -16.90
C ILE A 979 13.21 -22.31 -16.64
N GLU A 980 11.97 -22.73 -16.84
CA GLU A 980 10.79 -21.98 -16.37
C GLU A 980 10.69 -22.10 -14.85
N THR A 981 10.39 -20.97 -14.20
CA THR A 981 10.25 -20.85 -12.75
C THR A 981 8.92 -20.19 -12.40
N ASP A 982 8.49 -20.36 -11.15
CA ASP A 982 7.49 -19.48 -10.57
C ASP A 982 8.02 -18.04 -10.41
N LEU A 983 7.17 -17.11 -9.95
CA LEU A 983 7.59 -15.69 -9.78
C LEU A 983 8.58 -15.50 -8.61
N LEU A 984 8.80 -16.53 -7.79
CA LEU A 984 9.75 -16.54 -6.68
C LEU A 984 11.03 -17.33 -7.02
N GLU A 985 11.23 -17.67 -8.29
CA GLU A 985 12.44 -18.28 -8.85
C GLU A 985 12.64 -19.74 -8.42
N ASN A 986 11.58 -20.42 -7.99
CA ASN A 986 11.62 -21.86 -7.79
C ASN A 986 11.52 -22.56 -9.14
N ASP A 987 12.50 -23.39 -9.47
CA ASP A 987 12.58 -24.12 -10.74
C ASP A 987 11.40 -25.08 -10.92
N GLU A 988 10.76 -25.04 -12.08
CA GLU A 988 9.63 -25.91 -12.42
C GLU A 988 9.98 -26.86 -13.57
N ILE A 989 10.30 -26.33 -14.75
CA ILE A 989 10.41 -27.10 -16.00
C ILE A 989 11.61 -26.64 -16.82
N GLU A 990 12.46 -27.58 -17.26
CA GLU A 990 13.52 -27.27 -18.23
C GLU A 990 12.92 -27.12 -19.64
N ILE A 991 13.16 -25.97 -20.28
CA ILE A 991 12.58 -25.60 -21.58
C ILE A 991 13.54 -25.93 -22.72
N SER A 992 14.83 -25.65 -22.55
CA SER A 992 15.85 -25.92 -23.56
C SER A 992 17.25 -26.00 -22.95
N GLU A 993 18.17 -26.63 -23.67
CA GLU A 993 19.58 -26.78 -23.30
C GLU A 993 20.51 -26.55 -24.50
N ASN A 994 21.73 -26.09 -24.25
CA ASN A 994 22.82 -25.92 -25.23
C ASN A 994 22.36 -25.22 -26.54
N THR A 995 21.67 -24.09 -26.40
CA THR A 995 21.16 -23.26 -27.51
C THR A 995 21.22 -21.78 -27.14
N GLU A 996 21.18 -20.90 -28.13
CA GLU A 996 21.09 -19.44 -27.95
C GLU A 996 19.66 -18.90 -28.15
N LYS A 997 18.74 -19.77 -28.57
CA LYS A 997 17.35 -19.42 -28.87
C LYS A 997 16.38 -20.56 -28.65
N THR A 998 15.15 -20.22 -28.26
CA THR A 998 14.03 -21.16 -28.13
C THR A 998 12.70 -20.50 -28.47
N ASP A 999 11.75 -21.28 -28.95
CA ASP A 999 10.36 -20.83 -29.10
C ASP A 999 9.63 -20.91 -27.76
N LEU A 1000 8.79 -19.92 -27.47
CA LEU A 1000 7.94 -19.81 -26.29
C LEU A 1000 6.50 -19.54 -26.72
N LEU A 1001 5.56 -20.22 -26.07
CA LEU A 1001 4.13 -20.01 -26.23
C LEU A 1001 3.59 -19.22 -25.05
N PHE A 1002 2.68 -18.28 -25.31
CA PHE A 1002 2.02 -17.49 -24.28
C PHE A 1002 0.51 -17.50 -24.50
N GLU A 1003 -0.23 -17.58 -23.40
CA GLU A 1003 -1.67 -17.29 -23.37
C GLU A 1003 -1.93 -15.79 -23.12
N PRO A 1004 -3.16 -15.30 -23.36
CA PRO A 1004 -3.53 -13.91 -23.12
C PRO A 1004 -3.12 -13.39 -21.74
N PHE A 1005 -2.36 -12.29 -21.71
CA PHE A 1005 -1.84 -11.64 -20.49
C PHE A 1005 -1.03 -12.55 -19.55
N GLU A 1006 -0.51 -13.67 -20.06
CA GLU A 1006 0.28 -14.60 -19.25
C GLU A 1006 1.66 -14.01 -18.90
N ILE A 1007 2.06 -14.13 -17.63
CA ILE A 1007 3.37 -13.81 -17.08
C ILE A 1007 4.16 -15.11 -16.98
N ARG A 1008 5.33 -15.21 -17.61
CA ARG A 1008 6.24 -16.35 -17.52
C ARG A 1008 7.62 -15.88 -17.04
N THR A 1009 8.22 -16.64 -16.14
CA THR A 1009 9.56 -16.33 -15.61
C THR A 1009 10.50 -17.48 -15.96
N PHE A 1010 11.71 -17.14 -16.38
CA PHE A 1010 12.72 -18.10 -16.77
C PHE A 1010 14.05 -17.80 -16.10
N ARG A 1011 14.76 -18.84 -15.69
CA ARG A 1011 16.14 -18.83 -15.27
C ARG A 1011 17.03 -19.30 -16.42
N ILE A 1012 18.01 -18.49 -16.78
CA ILE A 1012 19.06 -18.83 -17.75
C ILE A 1012 20.36 -19.12 -17.01
N VAL A 1013 20.96 -20.27 -17.31
CA VAL A 1013 22.29 -20.66 -16.85
C VAL A 1013 23.22 -20.69 -18.05
N PHE A 1014 24.26 -19.85 -18.04
CA PHE A 1014 25.26 -19.73 -19.10
C PHE A 1014 26.48 -20.59 -18.86
#